data_AF-A0A9J7EF71-F1
#
_entry.id   AF-A0A9J7EF71-F1
#
_cell.length_a   1.000
_cell.length_b   1.000
_cell.length_c   1.000
_cell.angle_alpha   90.00
_cell.angle_beta   90.00
_cell.angle_gamma   90.00
#
_symmetry.space_group_name_H-M   'P 1'
#
loop_
_entity.id
_entity.type
_entity.pdbx_description
1 polymer ?
#
loop_
_entity_poly.entity_id
_entity_poly.type
_entity_poly.pdbx_seq_one_letter_code
_entity_poly.pdbx_strand_id
1 'polypeptide(L)'
;MMEHVRIFDWCSSAHDRYFVEEADLDNCNTEKILRNKFIDPLVSSDSEDEAPKKIDWDEVFQDKKTHNGRLHVPCLRGVAQYPKLSKLTPNKQYQMLKVLCTENPHILGDFFIGKPSRQDFKVFETEKETYLAEQKEYRDWAKTIWTTDHFIRALRPKPLVEAVYEAEFKMKALRMRSLPKQYDLAAQITLDSTRSNCDAVLKQELIGVSPAEVPLIQLPRKITKAINIITPCTVPEPCQKHPYQIVLPHENTLSMLPITEVHKELATFAWTNGVQYIASENALKCLVQWNRYWTIPLSVCESLSPDGDKANVVVLDSEFSVKKEVAPIRTYKAFRHLLESTLIPLAEKEKARKNYINKEKPKEIGAKFYVNAKSIFESSELSSDEEEESLFIDTGEVTEDSPNPNKKMKTEDSVRRSARLMSNESIGYNTRAASRRVSEECQDIGVYSCTCKDTIYEKPPRRSYKKWQFRNKTDNEHLDIIIHCPHKARDGSRELIFEPTPEYQLDLGASEQSIDSLRSVALSLALRKNAAVVNVRVDGSGGDIATIDQLTAERFTKKHPDMTRQVITAVHTTLSQLQGLLPGHYVLLHEPSHGANSLLLSSRSGRGARLLLQFDSSQLAEADEARMVRNPPIISNALLPYHKYRKILPCAFTPYESQLAKEIKKPATKKKTPPQALKWPKRRTRRNKK
;
A
#
# COMPACT_ATOMS: atom_id res chain seq x y z
N MET A 1 -43.11 -18.81 12.52
CA MET A 1 -43.94 -17.89 11.72
C MET A 1 -42.99 -16.83 11.16
N MET A 2 -42.89 -16.68 9.84
CA MET A 2 -42.02 -15.69 9.20
C MET A 2 -42.86 -14.53 8.67
N GLU A 3 -42.34 -13.32 8.68
CA GLU A 3 -42.77 -12.28 7.75
C GLU A 3 -41.58 -11.85 6.87
N HIS A 4 -41.79 -11.89 5.55
CA HIS A 4 -40.76 -11.58 4.57
C HIS A 4 -40.83 -10.09 4.21
N VAL A 5 -39.72 -9.37 4.39
CA VAL A 5 -39.52 -8.10 3.69
C VAL A 5 -39.44 -8.42 2.20
N ARG A 6 -40.47 -7.99 1.44
CA ARG A 6 -40.53 -8.25 0.00
C ARG A 6 -39.49 -7.43 -0.75
N ILE A 7 -38.93 -8.05 -1.79
CA ILE A 7 -38.02 -7.42 -2.74
C ILE A 7 -38.78 -6.32 -3.48
N PHE A 8 -38.23 -5.10 -3.49
CA PHE A 8 -38.70 -4.06 -4.41
C PHE A 8 -38.08 -4.32 -5.78
N ASP A 9 -38.93 -4.64 -6.75
CA ASP A 9 -38.56 -4.81 -8.15
C ASP A 9 -38.22 -3.44 -8.76
N TRP A 10 -37.16 -3.39 -9.58
CA TRP A 10 -36.64 -2.14 -10.19
C TRP A 10 -37.02 -2.00 -11.67
N CYS A 11 -37.89 -2.87 -12.21
CA CYS A 11 -38.21 -2.93 -13.63
C CYS A 11 -39.71 -2.79 -13.96
N SER A 12 -40.44 -1.83 -13.37
CA SER A 12 -41.79 -1.45 -13.84
C SER A 12 -42.15 0.04 -13.67
N SER A 13 -41.80 0.85 -14.67
CA SER A 13 -42.53 2.08 -15.01
C SER A 13 -42.75 2.14 -16.52
N ALA A 14 -43.82 2.84 -16.94
CA ALA A 14 -44.23 2.87 -18.35
C ALA A 14 -43.25 3.68 -19.23
N HIS A 15 -43.32 3.47 -20.55
CA HIS A 15 -42.56 4.28 -21.51
C HIS A 15 -43.17 5.68 -21.67
N ASP A 16 -42.79 6.60 -20.78
CA ASP A 16 -43.10 8.03 -20.91
C ASP A 16 -42.41 8.61 -22.16
N ARG A 17 -43.17 8.71 -23.25
CA ARG A 17 -42.76 9.36 -24.50
C ARG A 17 -42.87 10.89 -24.40
N TYR A 18 -42.06 11.52 -23.56
CA TYR A 18 -41.79 12.95 -23.66
C TYR A 18 -40.58 13.17 -24.56
N PHE A 19 -40.83 13.42 -25.85
CA PHE A 19 -39.89 14.20 -26.65
C PHE A 19 -39.99 15.66 -26.19
N VAL A 20 -38.84 16.32 -26.05
CA VAL A 20 -38.75 17.74 -25.71
C VAL A 20 -39.29 18.54 -26.90
N GLU A 21 -40.33 19.36 -26.68
CA GLU A 21 -40.85 20.25 -27.72
C GLU A 21 -39.99 21.53 -27.80
N GLU A 22 -40.01 22.24 -28.93
CA GLU A 22 -39.19 23.44 -29.12
C GLU A 22 -39.47 24.53 -28.07
N ALA A 23 -40.71 24.58 -27.56
CA ALA A 23 -41.12 25.51 -26.49
C ALA A 23 -40.50 25.21 -25.11
N ASP A 24 -40.07 23.97 -24.84
CA ASP A 24 -39.42 23.60 -23.57
C ASP A 24 -37.97 24.11 -23.47
N LEU A 25 -37.35 24.42 -24.62
CA LEU A 25 -35.97 24.92 -24.68
C LEU A 25 -35.85 26.39 -24.24
N ASP A 26 -36.88 27.20 -24.49
CA ASP A 26 -36.88 28.68 -24.32
C ASP A 26 -36.70 29.17 -22.86
N ASN A 27 -36.77 28.29 -21.86
CA ASN A 27 -36.45 28.61 -20.47
C ASN A 27 -35.36 27.73 -19.83
N CYS A 28 -34.71 26.86 -20.61
CA CYS A 28 -33.71 25.94 -20.05
C CYS A 28 -32.39 26.67 -19.73
N ASN A 29 -31.82 26.45 -18.53
CA ASN A 29 -30.57 27.12 -18.11
C ASN A 29 -29.36 26.81 -19.02
N THR A 30 -29.42 25.73 -19.81
CA THR A 30 -28.45 25.41 -20.86
C THR A 30 -28.28 26.53 -21.87
N GLU A 31 -29.36 27.25 -22.20
CA GLU A 31 -29.36 28.37 -23.15
C GLU A 31 -28.60 29.59 -22.59
N LYS A 32 -28.73 29.86 -21.28
CA LYS A 32 -27.89 30.84 -20.56
C LYS A 32 -26.42 30.42 -20.47
N ILE A 33 -26.11 29.12 -20.46
CA ILE A 33 -24.73 28.63 -20.48
C ILE A 33 -24.14 28.75 -21.89
N LEU A 34 -24.92 28.44 -22.93
CA LEU A 34 -24.49 28.49 -24.34
C LEU A 34 -24.42 29.91 -24.91
N ARG A 35 -25.24 30.87 -24.42
CA ARG A 35 -25.08 32.30 -24.72
C ARG A 35 -23.87 32.93 -24.01
N ASN A 36 -23.42 32.37 -22.88
CA ASN A 36 -22.17 32.76 -22.20
C ASN A 36 -20.92 32.13 -22.85
N LYS A 37 -20.79 32.22 -24.18
CA LYS A 37 -19.52 31.95 -24.86
C LYS A 37 -18.50 33.02 -24.47
N PHE A 38 -17.49 32.61 -23.69
CA PHE A 38 -16.16 33.23 -23.55
C PHE A 38 -16.08 34.74 -23.86
N ILE A 39 -16.41 35.56 -22.85
CA ILE A 39 -15.86 36.93 -22.79
C ILE A 39 -14.45 36.81 -22.20
N ASP A 40 -13.44 37.11 -23.00
CA ASP A 40 -12.05 37.16 -22.55
C ASP A 40 -11.84 38.37 -21.61
N PRO A 41 -11.32 38.18 -20.38
CA PRO A 41 -11.11 39.27 -19.42
C PRO A 41 -9.97 40.25 -19.80
N LEU A 42 -9.32 40.12 -20.96
CA LEU A 42 -8.26 41.03 -21.43
C LEU A 42 -8.69 42.06 -22.49
N VAL A 43 -9.90 41.99 -23.05
CA VAL A 43 -10.36 42.99 -24.04
C VAL A 43 -10.92 44.24 -23.35
N SER A 44 -10.04 45.19 -23.02
CA SER A 44 -10.41 46.53 -22.53
C SER A 44 -9.30 47.58 -22.72
N SER A 45 -8.87 47.81 -23.96
CA SER A 45 -8.39 49.13 -24.41
C SER A 45 -8.38 49.16 -25.93
N ASP A 46 -8.88 50.25 -26.50
CA ASP A 46 -8.85 50.45 -27.94
C ASP A 46 -7.45 50.87 -28.42
N SER A 47 -7.03 50.27 -29.54
CA SER A 47 -6.01 50.80 -30.45
C SER A 47 -6.29 50.21 -31.82
N GLU A 48 -7.03 50.96 -32.64
CA GLU A 48 -7.31 50.60 -34.03
C GLU A 48 -6.04 50.80 -34.86
N ASP A 49 -5.28 49.72 -35.13
CA ASP A 49 -4.45 49.53 -36.35
C ASP A 49 -3.54 48.27 -36.23
N GLU A 50 -4.12 47.06 -36.29
CA GLU A 50 -3.41 45.91 -36.88
C GLU A 50 -4.43 44.84 -37.34
N ALA A 51 -4.35 44.40 -38.60
CA ALA A 51 -5.24 43.38 -39.13
C ALA A 51 -4.90 42.00 -38.55
N PRO A 52 -5.86 41.24 -37.99
CA PRO A 52 -5.57 39.98 -37.30
C PRO A 52 -5.02 38.94 -38.27
N LYS A 53 -3.78 38.48 -38.02
CA LYS A 53 -3.17 37.39 -38.80
C LYS A 53 -4.05 36.14 -38.71
N LYS A 54 -4.46 35.66 -39.88
CA LYS A 54 -5.27 34.44 -40.03
C LYS A 54 -4.51 33.26 -39.41
N ILE A 55 -5.02 32.71 -38.31
CA ILE A 55 -4.45 31.53 -37.67
C ILE A 55 -4.59 30.35 -38.64
N ASP A 56 -3.46 29.81 -39.08
CA ASP A 56 -3.44 28.58 -39.85
C ASP A 56 -3.59 27.38 -38.91
N TRP A 57 -4.78 26.77 -38.94
CA TRP A 57 -5.08 25.63 -38.09
C TRP A 57 -4.32 24.37 -38.54
N ASP A 58 -3.95 24.24 -39.82
CA ASP A 58 -3.17 23.10 -40.29
C ASP A 58 -1.72 23.17 -39.80
N GLU A 59 -1.16 24.37 -39.61
CA GLU A 59 0.11 24.56 -38.92
C GLU A 59 0.00 24.10 -37.44
N VAL A 60 -1.06 24.52 -36.73
CA VAL A 60 -1.36 24.11 -35.34
C VAL A 60 -1.62 22.60 -35.19
N PHE A 61 -2.13 21.92 -36.23
CA PHE A 61 -2.30 20.46 -36.23
C PHE A 61 -1.07 19.69 -36.70
N GLN A 62 -0.20 20.29 -37.53
CA GLN A 62 1.11 19.72 -37.87
C GLN A 62 2.08 19.76 -36.68
N ASP A 63 2.11 20.86 -35.92
CA ASP A 63 3.05 21.04 -34.80
C ASP A 63 2.87 20.01 -33.66
N LYS A 64 1.69 19.37 -33.58
CA LYS A 64 1.42 18.24 -32.69
C LYS A 64 2.22 16.98 -33.01
N LYS A 65 2.85 16.88 -34.19
CA LYS A 65 3.70 15.73 -34.59
C LYS A 65 5.19 15.93 -34.28
N THR A 66 5.60 17.13 -33.84
CA THR A 66 7.01 17.55 -33.68
C THR A 66 7.50 17.62 -32.23
N HIS A 67 6.85 16.93 -31.28
CA HIS A 67 7.25 16.92 -29.85
C HIS A 67 7.97 15.66 -29.35
N ASN A 68 8.54 14.87 -30.25
CA ASN A 68 9.38 13.68 -29.95
C ASN A 68 10.75 13.99 -29.27
N GLY A 69 10.89 15.12 -28.57
CA GLY A 69 12.15 15.57 -27.96
C GLY A 69 12.04 16.24 -26.58
N ARG A 70 10.83 16.39 -25.99
CA ARG A 70 10.70 16.96 -24.64
C ARG A 70 11.05 15.90 -23.57
N LEU A 71 12.15 16.12 -22.85
CA LEU A 71 12.56 15.32 -21.71
C LEU A 71 11.42 15.22 -20.68
N HIS A 72 11.01 14.00 -20.34
CA HIS A 72 10.08 13.77 -19.23
C HIS A 72 10.78 14.04 -17.89
N VAL A 73 10.15 14.86 -17.05
CA VAL A 73 10.60 15.14 -15.69
C VAL A 73 9.50 14.66 -14.73
N PRO A 74 9.74 13.58 -13.96
CA PRO A 74 8.73 13.00 -13.09
C PRO A 74 8.17 14.03 -12.09
N CYS A 75 6.84 14.04 -11.96
CA CYS A 75 6.07 14.92 -11.08
C CYS A 75 6.40 16.42 -11.20
N LEU A 76 6.82 16.90 -12.39
CA LEU A 76 7.09 18.31 -12.64
C LEU A 76 5.79 19.15 -12.56
N ARG A 77 5.59 19.80 -11.42
CA ARG A 77 4.51 20.76 -11.17
C ARG A 77 4.87 22.16 -11.71
N GLY A 78 3.92 23.09 -11.60
CA GLY A 78 4.16 24.53 -11.82
C GLY A 78 5.26 25.09 -10.94
N VAL A 79 5.78 26.27 -11.30
CA VAL A 79 6.78 26.97 -10.48
C VAL A 79 6.11 27.46 -9.19
N ALA A 80 6.72 27.16 -8.04
CA ALA A 80 6.24 27.65 -6.75
C ALA A 80 6.37 29.19 -6.69
N GLN A 81 5.43 29.87 -6.03
CA GLN A 81 5.50 31.32 -5.87
C GLN A 81 6.49 31.66 -4.74
N TYR A 82 7.77 31.76 -5.07
CA TYR A 82 8.81 32.05 -4.08
C TYR A 82 8.61 33.49 -3.54
N PRO A 83 8.66 33.70 -2.20
CA PRO A 83 8.40 35.02 -1.59
C PRO A 83 9.57 36.01 -1.80
N LYS A 84 10.74 35.51 -2.18
CA LYS A 84 11.98 36.27 -2.36
C LYS A 84 13.00 35.47 -3.19
N LEU A 85 14.08 36.15 -3.58
CA LEU A 85 15.26 35.53 -4.18
C LEU A 85 16.12 34.77 -3.16
N SER A 86 16.91 33.84 -3.68
CA SER A 86 18.05 33.23 -2.98
C SER A 86 19.14 34.25 -2.66
N LYS A 87 19.90 33.99 -1.59
CA LYS A 87 21.16 34.68 -1.27
C LYS A 87 22.29 34.21 -2.19
N LEU A 88 22.13 33.07 -2.85
CA LEU A 88 23.08 32.48 -3.80
C LEU A 88 22.72 32.88 -5.24
N THR A 89 23.70 33.36 -6.00
CA THR A 89 23.51 33.70 -7.42
C THR A 89 23.21 32.44 -8.26
N PRO A 90 22.58 32.57 -9.45
CA PRO A 90 22.29 31.42 -10.32
C PRO A 90 23.53 30.56 -10.62
N ASN A 91 24.68 31.20 -10.79
CA ASN A 91 25.96 30.51 -11.00
C ASN A 91 26.37 29.72 -9.76
N LYS A 92 26.38 30.32 -8.55
CA LYS A 92 26.69 29.62 -7.30
C LYS A 92 25.78 28.41 -7.08
N GLN A 93 24.46 28.58 -7.23
CA GLN A 93 23.50 27.46 -7.14
C GLN A 93 23.82 26.35 -8.14
N TYR A 94 24.09 26.68 -9.42
CA TYR A 94 24.42 25.68 -10.43
C TYR A 94 25.74 24.95 -10.15
N GLN A 95 26.78 25.64 -9.67
CA GLN A 95 28.05 25.01 -9.28
C GLN A 95 27.87 24.01 -8.14
N MET A 96 27.14 24.40 -7.09
CA MET A 96 26.81 23.52 -5.96
C MET A 96 25.92 22.34 -6.38
N LEU A 97 25.00 22.55 -7.33
CA LEU A 97 24.14 21.50 -7.85
C LEU A 97 24.92 20.40 -8.61
N LYS A 98 26.03 20.74 -9.30
CA LYS A 98 26.92 19.73 -9.92
C LYS A 98 27.46 18.73 -8.88
N VAL A 99 27.85 19.23 -7.70
CA VAL A 99 28.38 18.42 -6.59
C VAL A 99 27.30 17.45 -6.10
N LEU A 100 26.10 17.96 -5.77
CA LEU A 100 24.97 17.13 -5.35
C LEU A 100 24.54 16.10 -6.41
N CYS A 101 24.70 16.41 -7.70
CA CYS A 101 24.42 15.48 -8.79
C CYS A 101 25.45 14.33 -8.91
N THR A 102 26.70 14.48 -8.43
CA THR A 102 27.67 13.37 -8.46
C THR A 102 27.37 12.27 -7.44
N GLU A 103 26.76 12.63 -6.31
CA GLU A 103 26.28 11.66 -5.32
C GLU A 103 24.99 10.95 -5.75
N ASN A 104 24.19 11.61 -6.61
CA ASN A 104 22.85 11.20 -7.01
C ASN A 104 22.69 11.03 -8.54
N PRO A 105 23.56 10.27 -9.24
CA PRO A 105 23.60 10.22 -10.71
C PRO A 105 22.36 9.57 -11.34
N HIS A 106 21.57 8.82 -10.57
CA HIS A 106 20.32 8.21 -10.99
C HIS A 106 19.19 9.24 -11.20
N ILE A 107 19.26 10.41 -10.58
CA ILE A 107 18.19 11.41 -10.60
C ILE A 107 18.19 12.16 -11.93
N LEU A 108 17.10 11.97 -12.69
CA LEU A 108 16.89 12.51 -14.04
C LEU A 108 18.15 12.32 -14.90
N GLY A 109 18.61 11.06 -15.00
CA GLY A 109 19.92 10.69 -15.55
C GLY A 109 20.15 11.09 -17.02
N ASP A 110 19.09 11.34 -17.79
CA ASP A 110 19.16 11.83 -19.18
C ASP A 110 19.43 13.34 -19.29
N PHE A 111 19.20 14.11 -18.23
CA PHE A 111 19.56 15.53 -18.21
C PHE A 111 21.06 15.69 -17.92
N PHE A 112 21.80 16.21 -18.90
CA PHE A 112 23.23 16.45 -18.77
C PHE A 112 23.51 17.61 -17.81
N ILE A 113 24.37 17.35 -16.81
CA ILE A 113 25.06 18.38 -16.02
C ILE A 113 26.54 18.05 -16.08
N GLY A 114 27.38 19.05 -16.34
CA GLY A 114 28.83 18.89 -16.41
C GLY A 114 29.42 18.46 -15.06
N LYS A 115 30.45 17.59 -15.11
CA LYS A 115 31.15 17.12 -13.90
C LYS A 115 31.65 18.30 -13.06
N PRO A 116 31.60 18.25 -11.72
CA PRO A 116 32.13 19.30 -10.87
C PRO A 116 33.65 19.41 -11.01
N SER A 117 34.11 20.65 -11.21
CA SER A 117 35.51 21.04 -11.18
C SER A 117 36.00 21.24 -9.74
N ARG A 118 37.32 21.34 -9.54
CA ARG A 118 37.90 21.71 -8.23
C ARG A 118 37.36 23.05 -7.69
N GLN A 119 36.96 23.97 -8.56
CA GLN A 119 36.37 25.24 -8.16
C GLN A 119 34.90 25.09 -7.70
N ASP A 120 34.14 24.17 -8.30
CA ASP A 120 32.76 23.89 -7.88
C ASP A 120 32.73 23.30 -6.45
N PHE A 121 33.69 22.43 -6.10
CA PHE A 121 33.86 21.94 -4.72
C PHE A 121 34.29 23.04 -3.74
N LYS A 122 35.19 23.95 -4.14
CA LYS A 122 35.56 25.12 -3.30
C LYS A 122 34.34 25.99 -2.99
N VAL A 123 33.55 26.32 -4.02
CA VAL A 123 32.31 27.11 -3.87
C VAL A 123 31.29 26.39 -2.97
N PHE A 124 31.19 25.06 -3.08
CA PHE A 124 30.29 24.28 -2.22
C PHE A 124 30.66 24.36 -0.73
N GLU A 125 31.95 24.39 -0.39
CA GLU A 125 32.40 24.56 1.00
C GLU A 125 32.37 26.02 1.48
N THR A 126 32.70 27.02 0.64
CA THR A 126 32.67 28.44 1.07
C THR A 126 31.26 28.99 1.24
N GLU A 127 30.30 28.55 0.42
CA GLU A 127 28.90 29.01 0.50
C GLU A 127 28.03 28.14 1.43
N LYS A 128 28.64 27.13 2.07
CA LYS A 128 27.97 26.08 2.86
C LYS A 128 27.11 26.62 3.99
N GLU A 129 27.64 27.58 4.76
CA GLU A 129 26.92 28.21 5.86
C GLU A 129 25.76 29.08 5.36
N THR A 130 25.97 29.85 4.28
CA THR A 130 24.93 30.65 3.63
C THR A 130 23.79 29.77 3.13
N TYR A 131 24.12 28.64 2.51
CA TYR A 131 23.16 27.63 2.04
C TYR A 131 22.40 26.97 3.20
N LEU A 132 23.09 26.55 4.27
CA LEU A 132 22.43 25.96 5.45
C LEU A 132 21.49 26.96 6.15
N ALA A 133 21.88 28.23 6.24
CA ALA A 133 21.02 29.30 6.76
C ALA A 133 19.79 29.53 5.86
N GLU A 134 19.97 29.52 4.53
CA GLU A 134 18.86 29.61 3.58
C GLU A 134 17.94 28.39 3.64
N GLN A 135 18.47 27.17 3.82
CA GLN A 135 17.68 25.95 3.96
C GLN A 135 16.79 25.97 5.21
N LYS A 136 17.27 26.52 6.33
CA LYS A 136 16.44 26.69 7.53
C LYS A 136 15.26 27.62 7.23
N GLU A 137 15.55 28.79 6.67
CA GLU A 137 14.56 29.80 6.30
C GLU A 137 13.55 29.29 5.26
N TYR A 138 14.00 28.50 4.29
CA TYR A 138 13.18 27.86 3.27
C TYR A 138 12.24 26.80 3.85
N ARG A 139 12.74 25.94 4.74
CA ARG A 139 11.89 24.95 5.44
C ARG A 139 10.84 25.66 6.28
N ASP A 140 11.21 26.72 6.99
CA ASP A 140 10.27 27.50 7.81
C ASP A 140 9.19 28.20 6.96
N TRP A 141 9.53 28.68 5.76
CA TRP A 141 8.54 29.12 4.76
C TRP A 141 7.64 27.98 4.27
N ALA A 142 8.20 26.82 3.88
CA ALA A 142 7.43 25.70 3.33
C ALA A 142 6.40 25.12 4.33
N LYS A 143 6.65 25.23 5.65
CA LYS A 143 5.67 24.92 6.70
C LYS A 143 4.40 25.78 6.62
N THR A 144 4.51 27.05 6.21
CA THR A 144 3.34 27.95 6.09
C THR A 144 2.46 27.61 4.88
N ILE A 145 3.05 27.01 3.84
CA ILE A 145 2.31 26.51 2.68
C ILE A 145 1.61 25.17 3.01
N TRP A 146 2.21 24.36 3.89
CA TRP A 146 1.55 23.14 4.36
C TRP A 146 0.23 23.42 5.07
N THR A 147 0.24 24.35 6.02
CA THR A 147 -0.93 24.68 6.87
C THR A 147 -2.03 25.45 6.15
N THR A 148 -1.78 25.91 4.92
CA THR A 148 -2.75 26.60 4.07
C THR A 148 -3.33 25.67 3.00
N ASP A 149 -2.48 25.13 2.11
CA ASP A 149 -2.94 24.44 0.90
C ASP A 149 -2.72 22.91 0.91
N HIS A 150 -1.55 22.45 1.36
CA HIS A 150 -1.10 21.09 1.03
C HIS A 150 -1.62 20.01 1.98
N PHE A 151 -1.92 20.33 3.24
CA PHE A 151 -2.39 19.35 4.24
C PHE A 151 -3.68 18.62 3.81
N ILE A 152 -4.57 19.32 3.09
CA ILE A 152 -5.84 18.78 2.56
C ILE A 152 -5.59 17.57 1.63
N ARG A 153 -4.46 17.55 0.93
CA ARG A 153 -4.08 16.46 0.02
C ARG A 153 -3.77 15.15 0.76
N ALA A 154 -3.22 15.24 1.97
CA ALA A 154 -2.91 14.09 2.81
C ALA A 154 -4.12 13.59 3.63
N LEU A 155 -5.14 14.44 3.80
CA LEU A 155 -6.43 14.07 4.42
C LEU A 155 -7.42 13.39 3.47
N ARG A 156 -7.18 13.42 2.16
CA ARG A 156 -8.13 12.90 1.15
C ARG A 156 -7.45 11.92 0.18
N PRO A 157 -7.15 10.68 0.62
CA PRO A 157 -6.67 9.62 -0.25
C PRO A 157 -7.66 9.35 -1.41
N LYS A 158 -7.15 8.86 -2.54
CA LYS A 158 -7.99 8.54 -3.71
C LYS A 158 -8.90 7.34 -3.42
N PRO A 159 -10.10 7.24 -4.03
CA PRO A 159 -11.02 6.12 -3.80
C PRO A 159 -10.43 4.71 -3.99
N LEU A 160 -9.49 4.53 -4.92
CA LEU A 160 -8.80 3.25 -5.10
C LEU A 160 -7.80 2.94 -3.97
N VAL A 161 -7.14 3.97 -3.42
CA VAL A 161 -6.23 3.85 -2.26
C VAL A 161 -7.02 3.43 -1.02
N GLU A 162 -8.20 4.02 -0.83
CA GLU A 162 -9.17 3.60 0.19
C GLU A 162 -9.67 2.17 -0.03
N ALA A 163 -10.06 1.80 -1.26
CA ALA A 163 -10.57 0.45 -1.56
C ALA A 163 -9.52 -0.64 -1.28
N VAL A 164 -8.25 -0.41 -1.64
CA VAL A 164 -7.13 -1.33 -1.31
C VAL A 164 -6.95 -1.42 0.21
N TYR A 165 -6.94 -0.29 0.92
CA TYR A 165 -6.80 -0.27 2.38
C TYR A 165 -7.95 -1.00 3.09
N GLU A 166 -9.20 -0.70 2.74
CA GLU A 166 -10.37 -1.30 3.40
C GLU A 166 -10.47 -2.80 3.19
N ALA A 167 -9.98 -3.31 2.07
CA ALA A 167 -9.87 -4.74 1.84
C ALA A 167 -8.76 -5.39 2.68
N GLU A 168 -7.58 -4.78 2.79
CA GLU A 168 -6.54 -5.26 3.72
C GLU A 168 -7.06 -5.26 5.17
N PHE A 169 -7.79 -4.21 5.56
CA PHE A 169 -8.43 -4.10 6.87
C PHE A 169 -9.47 -5.22 7.09
N LYS A 170 -10.42 -5.40 6.16
CA LYS A 170 -11.44 -6.47 6.20
C LYS A 170 -10.82 -7.86 6.26
N MET A 171 -9.71 -8.09 5.53
CA MET A 171 -8.98 -9.35 5.60
C MET A 171 -8.33 -9.55 6.97
N LYS A 172 -7.63 -8.55 7.53
CA LYS A 172 -7.04 -8.65 8.88
C LYS A 172 -8.12 -8.87 9.96
N ALA A 173 -9.25 -8.16 9.86
CA ALA A 173 -10.38 -8.33 10.77
C ALA A 173 -10.97 -9.75 10.75
N LEU A 174 -11.06 -10.41 9.59
CA LEU A 174 -11.47 -11.81 9.51
C LEU A 174 -10.48 -12.73 10.24
N ARG A 175 -9.16 -12.52 10.06
CA ARG A 175 -8.13 -13.36 10.70
C ARG A 175 -8.18 -13.28 12.22
N MET A 176 -8.33 -12.08 12.77
CA MET A 176 -8.34 -11.86 14.21
C MET A 176 -9.65 -12.29 14.91
N ARG A 177 -10.66 -12.77 14.16
CA ARG A 177 -11.99 -13.12 14.69
C ARG A 177 -12.01 -14.23 15.75
N SER A 178 -11.00 -15.10 15.82
CA SER A 178 -10.92 -16.17 16.84
C SER A 178 -10.10 -15.79 18.09
N LEU A 179 -9.53 -14.59 18.16
CA LEU A 179 -8.91 -14.07 19.38
C LEU A 179 -9.99 -13.65 20.40
N PRO A 180 -9.68 -13.63 21.72
CA PRO A 180 -10.55 -13.06 22.74
C PRO A 180 -11.01 -11.65 22.40
N LYS A 181 -12.28 -11.32 22.72
CA LYS A 181 -12.86 -10.02 22.35
C LYS A 181 -12.47 -8.87 23.27
N GLN A 182 -12.04 -9.15 24.50
CA GLN A 182 -11.77 -8.16 25.54
C GLN A 182 -10.35 -8.35 26.06
N TYR A 183 -9.66 -7.24 26.29
CA TYR A 183 -8.34 -7.19 26.91
C TYR A 183 -8.24 -6.04 27.91
N ASP A 184 -7.65 -6.33 29.06
CA ASP A 184 -7.35 -5.40 30.15
C ASP A 184 -5.86 -5.07 30.19
N LEU A 185 -5.47 -3.95 30.79
CA LEU A 185 -4.05 -3.61 30.96
C LEU A 185 -3.38 -4.59 31.94
N ALA A 186 -2.32 -5.27 31.49
CA ALA A 186 -1.50 -6.11 32.35
C ALA A 186 -0.20 -5.41 32.77
N ALA A 187 0.50 -4.74 31.83
CA ALA A 187 1.74 -4.02 32.11
C ALA A 187 2.00 -2.92 31.08
N GLN A 188 3.00 -2.08 31.35
CA GLN A 188 3.70 -1.26 30.36
C GLN A 188 5.13 -1.80 30.25
N ILE A 189 5.61 -2.04 29.03
CA ILE A 189 6.95 -2.60 28.77
C ILE A 189 7.79 -1.65 27.91
N THR A 190 9.08 -1.58 28.20
CA THR A 190 10.05 -0.76 27.46
C THR A 190 10.49 -1.49 26.18
N LEU A 191 10.56 -0.77 25.07
CA LEU A 191 10.97 -1.28 23.75
C LEU A 191 12.45 -1.00 23.41
N ASP A 192 13.13 -0.16 24.19
CA ASP A 192 14.52 0.26 23.95
C ASP A 192 15.32 0.30 25.25
N SER A 193 16.63 0.12 25.16
CA SER A 193 17.56 0.13 26.29
C SER A 193 18.90 0.73 25.88
N THR A 194 19.09 2.01 26.21
CA THR A 194 20.29 2.80 25.90
C THR A 194 21.59 2.29 26.55
N ARG A 195 21.51 1.25 27.41
CA ARG A 195 22.64 0.64 28.11
C ARG A 195 23.06 -0.73 27.58
N SER A 196 22.22 -1.38 26.76
CA SER A 196 22.46 -2.75 26.28
C SER A 196 23.05 -2.77 24.86
N ASN A 197 24.17 -3.47 24.70
CA ASN A 197 24.92 -3.53 23.44
C ASN A 197 24.67 -4.90 22.79
N CYS A 198 23.63 -4.99 21.95
CA CYS A 198 23.14 -6.27 21.46
C CYS A 198 23.63 -6.63 20.06
N ASP A 199 23.90 -7.92 19.87
CA ASP A 199 24.27 -8.56 18.61
C ASP A 199 23.15 -9.50 18.14
N ALA A 200 23.04 -9.72 16.83
CA ALA A 200 22.18 -10.75 16.25
C ALA A 200 23.00 -11.70 15.37
N VAL A 201 22.92 -13.01 15.65
CA VAL A 201 23.65 -14.06 14.93
C VAL A 201 22.65 -15.03 14.33
N LEU A 202 22.69 -15.24 13.02
CA LEU A 202 21.92 -16.28 12.35
C LEU A 202 22.52 -17.65 12.71
N LYS A 203 21.76 -18.49 13.42
CA LYS A 203 22.16 -19.87 13.77
C LYS A 203 21.91 -20.84 12.62
N GLN A 204 20.70 -20.79 12.05
CA GLN A 204 20.22 -21.80 11.09
C GLN A 204 19.13 -21.23 10.19
N GLU A 205 19.09 -21.68 8.93
CA GLU A 205 17.94 -21.47 8.06
C GLU A 205 17.13 -22.76 8.05
N LEU A 206 15.91 -22.72 8.62
CA LEU A 206 15.06 -23.90 8.79
C LEU A 206 14.25 -24.16 7.52
N ILE A 207 13.69 -23.09 6.93
CA ILE A 207 13.00 -23.11 5.65
C ILE A 207 13.52 -21.94 4.82
N GLY A 208 14.16 -22.26 3.69
CA GLY A 208 14.59 -21.28 2.68
C GLY A 208 13.55 -21.09 1.58
N VAL A 209 13.55 -19.91 0.96
CA VAL A 209 12.79 -19.65 -0.28
C VAL A 209 13.79 -19.49 -1.41
N SER A 210 13.66 -20.30 -2.47
CA SER A 210 14.51 -20.19 -3.66
C SER A 210 14.19 -18.89 -4.42
N PRO A 211 15.19 -18.11 -4.88
CA PRO A 211 14.94 -16.92 -5.69
C PRO A 211 14.07 -17.20 -6.93
N ALA A 212 14.12 -18.40 -7.50
CA ALA A 212 13.29 -18.80 -8.64
C ALA A 212 11.77 -18.84 -8.34
N GLU A 213 11.39 -18.89 -7.06
CA GLU A 213 9.99 -18.87 -6.61
C GLU A 213 9.48 -17.46 -6.31
N VAL A 214 10.37 -16.48 -6.25
CA VAL A 214 10.04 -15.06 -6.01
C VAL A 214 9.81 -14.35 -7.35
N PRO A 215 8.73 -13.56 -7.52
CA PRO A 215 8.47 -12.82 -8.76
C PRO A 215 9.61 -11.85 -9.13
N LEU A 216 10.09 -11.92 -10.38
CA LEU A 216 11.05 -10.96 -10.92
C LEU A 216 10.37 -9.62 -11.24
N ILE A 217 11.00 -8.53 -10.83
CA ILE A 217 10.54 -7.16 -11.07
C ILE A 217 11.34 -6.51 -12.20
N GLN A 218 10.66 -5.68 -13.00
CA GLN A 218 11.30 -4.82 -13.99
C GLN A 218 11.46 -3.42 -13.41
N LEU A 219 12.48 -3.21 -12.56
CA LEU A 219 12.74 -1.92 -11.96
C LEU A 219 13.29 -0.95 -13.04
N PRO A 220 12.61 0.17 -13.35
CA PRO A 220 13.01 1.04 -14.43
C PRO A 220 14.27 1.83 -14.05
N ARG A 221 15.39 1.56 -14.73
CA ARG A 221 16.69 2.24 -14.50
C ARG A 221 16.63 3.76 -14.72
N LYS A 222 15.64 4.25 -15.47
CA LYS A 222 15.32 5.66 -15.71
C LYS A 222 13.81 5.82 -15.88
N ILE A 223 13.23 6.88 -15.33
CA ILE A 223 11.80 7.19 -15.47
C ILE A 223 11.62 8.12 -16.68
N THR A 224 11.45 7.53 -17.86
CA THR A 224 11.34 8.26 -19.15
C THR A 224 9.91 8.62 -19.54
N LYS A 225 8.92 8.09 -18.80
CA LYS A 225 7.48 8.36 -18.91
C LYS A 225 6.87 8.33 -17.50
N ALA A 226 5.70 8.93 -17.30
CA ALA A 226 4.99 8.83 -16.03
C ALA A 226 4.66 7.36 -15.71
N ILE A 227 4.88 6.95 -14.45
CA ILE A 227 4.55 5.63 -13.94
C ILE A 227 3.60 5.84 -12.77
N ASN A 228 2.31 5.58 -12.99
CA ASN A 228 1.28 5.74 -11.98
C ASN A 228 0.99 4.40 -11.29
N ILE A 229 0.92 4.37 -9.96
CA ILE A 229 0.61 3.16 -9.19
C ILE A 229 -0.87 3.03 -8.84
N ILE A 230 -1.67 4.10 -8.96
CA ILE A 230 -3.11 4.10 -8.68
C ILE A 230 -3.85 3.59 -9.93
N THR A 231 -3.50 2.37 -10.35
CA THR A 231 -4.10 1.65 -11.48
C THR A 231 -5.07 0.57 -10.97
N PRO A 232 -6.23 0.36 -11.62
CA PRO A 232 -7.21 -0.62 -11.16
C PRO A 232 -6.62 -2.02 -11.02
N CYS A 233 -6.66 -2.57 -9.80
CA CYS A 233 -6.08 -3.85 -9.45
C CYS A 233 -7.13 -4.79 -8.83
N THR A 234 -6.86 -6.10 -8.86
CA THR A 234 -7.68 -7.11 -8.18
C THR A 234 -7.41 -7.08 -6.68
N VAL A 235 -8.29 -6.40 -5.96
CA VAL A 235 -8.27 -6.28 -4.50
C VAL A 235 -9.01 -7.49 -3.89
N PRO A 236 -8.53 -8.13 -2.79
CA PRO A 236 -9.22 -9.26 -2.18
C PRO A 236 -10.52 -8.83 -1.49
N GLU A 237 -11.42 -9.80 -1.28
CA GLU A 237 -12.46 -9.71 -0.26
C GLU A 237 -12.39 -10.93 0.66
N PRO A 238 -12.85 -10.84 1.93
CA PRO A 238 -12.91 -11.95 2.88
C PRO A 238 -13.56 -13.22 2.30
N CYS A 239 -12.74 -14.20 1.90
CA CYS A 239 -13.21 -15.42 1.26
C CYS A 239 -13.26 -16.60 2.25
N GLN A 240 -14.44 -17.22 2.40
CA GLN A 240 -14.64 -18.38 3.31
C GLN A 240 -13.71 -19.56 2.98
N LYS A 241 -13.29 -19.70 1.70
CA LYS A 241 -12.35 -20.72 1.24
C LYS A 241 -10.90 -20.49 1.64
N HIS A 242 -10.48 -19.26 1.97
CA HIS A 242 -9.12 -18.96 2.44
C HIS A 242 -9.13 -17.84 3.49
N PRO A 243 -9.57 -18.13 4.74
CA PRO A 243 -9.74 -17.12 5.77
C PRO A 243 -8.41 -16.60 6.37
N TYR A 244 -7.43 -17.48 6.61
CA TYR A 244 -6.22 -17.14 7.39
C TYR A 244 -4.96 -16.86 6.57
N GLN A 245 -4.89 -17.40 5.33
CA GLN A 245 -3.94 -16.96 4.29
C GLN A 245 -2.46 -16.98 4.71
N ILE A 246 -2.11 -17.97 5.52
CA ILE A 246 -0.76 -18.38 5.83
C ILE A 246 -0.53 -19.78 5.25
N VAL A 247 0.72 -20.12 4.98
CA VAL A 247 1.18 -21.49 4.75
C VAL A 247 2.04 -21.81 5.97
N LEU A 248 1.64 -22.79 6.79
CA LEU A 248 2.40 -23.19 7.97
C LEU A 248 3.73 -23.89 7.58
N PRO A 249 4.71 -23.98 8.50
CA PRO A 249 6.00 -24.63 8.24
C PRO A 249 5.90 -26.07 7.70
N HIS A 250 4.82 -26.78 8.06
CA HIS A 250 4.56 -28.17 7.70
C HIS A 250 3.59 -28.34 6.52
N GLU A 251 2.99 -27.25 6.02
CA GLU A 251 2.01 -27.27 4.93
C GLU A 251 2.64 -26.89 3.58
N ASN A 252 2.15 -27.47 2.49
CA ASN A 252 2.48 -27.00 1.13
C ASN A 252 1.44 -25.99 0.58
N THR A 253 0.21 -26.11 1.08
CA THR A 253 -1.02 -25.39 0.72
C THR A 253 -1.36 -24.29 1.72
N LEU A 254 -2.46 -23.56 1.51
CA LEU A 254 -2.99 -22.59 2.47
C LEU A 254 -3.59 -23.27 3.70
N SER A 255 -3.31 -22.74 4.89
CA SER A 255 -3.94 -23.18 6.12
C SER A 255 -5.38 -22.68 6.24
N MET A 256 -6.25 -23.59 6.65
CA MET A 256 -7.65 -23.31 7.03
C MET A 256 -7.82 -23.11 8.53
N LEU A 257 -6.77 -23.37 9.33
CA LEU A 257 -6.80 -23.30 10.78
C LEU A 257 -7.00 -21.86 11.28
N PRO A 258 -7.84 -21.63 12.31
CA PRO A 258 -8.03 -20.30 12.87
C PRO A 258 -6.76 -19.79 13.56
N ILE A 259 -6.62 -18.47 13.69
CA ILE A 259 -5.34 -17.83 14.08
C ILE A 259 -4.80 -18.33 15.43
N THR A 260 -5.69 -18.76 16.34
CA THR A 260 -5.35 -19.41 17.62
C THR A 260 -4.67 -20.76 17.46
N GLU A 261 -5.06 -21.58 16.48
CA GLU A 261 -4.42 -22.86 16.18
C GLU A 261 -3.16 -22.66 15.32
N VAL A 262 -3.16 -21.70 14.38
CA VAL A 262 -1.95 -21.25 13.68
C VAL A 262 -0.87 -20.81 14.66
N HIS A 263 -1.23 -20.14 15.76
CA HIS A 263 -0.26 -19.80 16.82
C HIS A 263 0.27 -21.05 17.54
N LYS A 264 -0.55 -22.06 17.84
CA LYS A 264 -0.07 -23.34 18.41
C LYS A 264 0.89 -24.06 17.48
N GLU A 265 0.56 -24.17 16.19
CA GLU A 265 1.41 -24.82 15.19
C GLU A 265 2.77 -24.10 15.02
N LEU A 266 2.76 -22.76 15.01
CA LEU A 266 3.99 -21.96 15.01
C LEU A 266 4.78 -22.13 16.31
N ALA A 267 4.11 -22.29 17.46
CA ALA A 267 4.74 -22.54 18.75
C ALA A 267 5.40 -23.93 18.83
N THR A 268 4.69 -24.99 18.43
CA THR A 268 5.22 -26.36 18.32
C THR A 268 6.41 -26.42 17.36
N PHE A 269 6.34 -25.72 16.22
CA PHE A 269 7.47 -25.61 15.29
C PHE A 269 8.69 -24.92 15.92
N ALA A 270 8.49 -23.92 16.78
CA ALA A 270 9.58 -23.27 17.49
C ALA A 270 10.17 -24.13 18.61
N TRP A 271 9.32 -24.81 19.39
CA TRP A 271 9.73 -25.70 20.46
C TRP A 271 10.54 -26.89 19.94
N THR A 272 10.07 -27.57 18.88
CA THR A 272 10.78 -28.67 18.21
C THR A 272 12.13 -28.26 17.58
N ASN A 273 12.36 -26.96 17.37
CA ASN A 273 13.64 -26.41 16.93
C ASN A 273 14.48 -25.82 18.09
N GLY A 274 14.07 -26.05 19.35
CA GLY A 274 14.72 -25.55 20.56
C GLY A 274 14.71 -24.02 20.65
N VAL A 275 13.53 -23.40 20.55
CA VAL A 275 13.35 -21.94 20.51
C VAL A 275 12.14 -21.50 21.33
N GLN A 276 12.29 -20.44 22.13
CA GLN A 276 11.24 -19.89 23.00
C GLN A 276 10.36 -18.81 22.33
N TYR A 277 10.80 -18.25 21.20
CA TYR A 277 10.11 -17.16 20.50
C TYR A 277 9.94 -17.47 19.01
N ILE A 278 8.80 -17.11 18.44
CA ILE A 278 8.59 -17.06 16.99
C ILE A 278 7.84 -15.79 16.60
N ALA A 279 8.36 -15.07 15.59
CA ALA A 279 7.84 -13.78 15.21
C ALA A 279 7.74 -13.56 13.70
N SER A 280 6.70 -12.82 13.31
CA SER A 280 6.63 -12.21 11.99
C SER A 280 7.63 -11.05 11.88
N GLU A 281 8.26 -10.90 10.71
CA GLU A 281 9.08 -9.72 10.42
C GLU A 281 8.27 -8.41 10.59
N ASN A 282 6.96 -8.45 10.36
CA ASN A 282 6.07 -7.30 10.52
C ASN A 282 5.83 -6.92 12.00
N ALA A 283 5.77 -7.88 12.92
CA ALA A 283 5.72 -7.63 14.35
C ALA A 283 6.98 -6.88 14.81
N LEU A 284 8.15 -7.45 14.51
CA LEU A 284 9.45 -6.88 14.92
C LEU A 284 9.67 -5.47 14.33
N LYS A 285 9.16 -5.21 13.12
CA LYS A 285 9.14 -3.86 12.51
C LYS A 285 8.31 -2.85 13.29
N CYS A 286 7.22 -3.27 13.91
CA CYS A 286 6.40 -2.38 14.73
C CYS A 286 7.10 -2.07 16.07
N LEU A 287 7.79 -3.04 16.68
CA LEU A 287 8.57 -2.84 17.91
C LEU A 287 9.65 -1.73 17.79
N VAL A 288 10.10 -1.43 16.56
CA VAL A 288 11.08 -0.37 16.26
C VAL A 288 10.48 0.88 15.59
N GLN A 289 9.14 1.04 15.67
CA GLN A 289 8.40 2.18 15.13
C GLN A 289 7.57 2.87 16.22
N TRP A 290 8.14 3.90 16.87
CA TRP A 290 7.54 4.61 18.01
C TRP A 290 6.82 5.91 17.59
N ASN A 291 6.94 6.32 16.33
CA ASN A 291 6.30 7.52 15.79
C ASN A 291 4.83 7.35 15.35
N ARG A 292 4.23 6.18 15.56
CA ARG A 292 2.86 5.86 15.09
C ARG A 292 2.13 4.87 16.00
N TYR A 293 0.81 4.82 15.89
CA TYR A 293 0.00 3.75 16.47
C TYR A 293 0.27 2.40 15.77
N TRP A 294 0.26 1.32 16.53
CA TRP A 294 0.21 -0.06 16.03
C TRP A 294 -0.35 -1.00 17.10
N THR A 295 -0.77 -2.20 16.67
CA THR A 295 -1.31 -3.25 17.55
C THR A 295 -0.86 -4.61 17.05
N ILE A 296 -0.20 -5.39 17.91
CA ILE A 296 0.38 -6.71 17.59
C ILE A 296 -0.33 -7.77 18.44
N PRO A 297 -0.79 -8.89 17.85
CA PRO A 297 -1.32 -10.03 18.62
C PRO A 297 -0.15 -10.83 19.18
N LEU A 298 -0.19 -11.13 20.48
CA LEU A 298 0.78 -11.99 21.13
C LEU A 298 0.06 -13.21 21.71
N SER A 299 0.65 -14.40 21.58
CA SER A 299 0.11 -15.60 22.22
C SER A 299 1.24 -16.41 22.83
N VAL A 300 1.08 -16.76 24.10
CA VAL A 300 1.98 -17.67 24.80
C VAL A 300 1.32 -19.04 24.78
N CYS A 301 1.92 -19.98 24.07
CA CYS A 301 1.40 -21.32 23.90
C CYS A 301 2.25 -22.29 24.73
N GLU A 302 1.62 -23.04 25.63
CA GLU A 302 2.25 -24.23 26.21
C GLU A 302 2.43 -25.26 25.09
N SER A 303 3.68 -25.60 24.80
CA SER A 303 4.10 -26.54 23.77
C SER A 303 4.70 -27.77 24.43
N LEU A 304 4.43 -28.95 23.87
CA LEU A 304 4.91 -30.24 24.37
C LEU A 304 6.06 -30.76 23.52
N SER A 305 7.10 -31.28 24.16
CA SER A 305 8.13 -32.10 23.51
C SER A 305 7.53 -33.46 23.11
N PRO A 306 8.07 -34.16 22.09
CA PRO A 306 7.82 -35.59 21.91
C PRO A 306 8.07 -36.42 23.18
N ASP A 307 9.00 -35.98 24.04
CA ASP A 307 9.35 -36.61 25.32
C ASP A 307 8.41 -36.21 26.49
N GLY A 308 7.40 -35.38 26.25
CA GLY A 308 6.42 -34.92 27.24
C GLY A 308 6.75 -33.62 27.97
N ASP A 309 7.97 -33.10 27.86
CA ASP A 309 8.39 -31.83 28.47
C ASP A 309 7.52 -30.64 27.99
N LYS A 310 7.09 -29.80 28.94
CA LYS A 310 6.30 -28.59 28.69
C LYS A 310 7.17 -27.34 28.64
N ALA A 311 6.96 -26.49 27.63
CA ALA A 311 7.57 -25.17 27.57
C ALA A 311 6.62 -24.10 27.03
N ASN A 312 6.76 -22.87 27.54
CA ASN A 312 6.00 -21.73 27.05
C ASN A 312 6.73 -21.09 25.86
N VAL A 313 6.07 -21.00 24.72
CA VAL A 313 6.58 -20.35 23.52
C VAL A 313 5.77 -19.09 23.21
N VAL A 314 6.47 -17.99 22.94
CA VAL A 314 5.88 -16.68 22.63
C VAL A 314 5.78 -16.48 21.11
N VAL A 315 4.54 -16.32 20.63
CA VAL A 315 4.21 -16.09 19.21
C VAL A 315 3.83 -14.63 19.00
N LEU A 316 4.51 -13.96 18.06
CA LEU A 316 4.23 -12.57 17.64
C LEU A 316 3.83 -12.51 16.15
N ASP A 317 2.54 -12.61 15.83
CA ASP A 317 2.07 -12.45 14.44
C ASP A 317 1.88 -10.96 14.05
N SER A 318 1.25 -10.70 12.93
CA SER A 318 1.35 -9.48 12.14
C SER A 318 0.42 -8.39 12.70
N GLU A 319 0.81 -7.14 12.51
CA GLU A 319 0.06 -5.96 12.95
C GLU A 319 -1.40 -5.98 12.46
N PHE A 320 -2.35 -5.66 13.34
CA PHE A 320 -3.74 -5.36 12.98
C PHE A 320 -4.17 -3.97 13.47
N SER A 321 -5.41 -3.60 13.14
CA SER A 321 -6.04 -2.36 13.59
C SER A 321 -7.53 -2.65 13.81
N VAL A 322 -8.09 -2.15 14.92
CA VAL A 322 -9.51 -2.35 15.27
C VAL A 322 -10.40 -1.29 14.64
N LYS A 323 -9.85 -0.09 14.43
CA LYS A 323 -10.50 1.07 13.80
C LYS A 323 -9.73 1.51 12.56
N LYS A 324 -10.39 2.24 11.66
CA LYS A 324 -9.79 2.79 10.44
C LYS A 324 -8.65 3.76 10.78
N GLU A 325 -7.45 3.45 10.29
CA GLU A 325 -6.23 4.20 10.62
C GLU A 325 -6.20 5.59 9.97
N VAL A 326 -5.29 6.45 10.44
CA VAL A 326 -5.14 7.81 9.90
C VAL A 326 -4.72 7.83 8.43
N ALA A 327 -5.25 8.78 7.65
CA ALA A 327 -5.11 8.86 6.20
C ALA A 327 -3.65 8.72 5.64
N PRO A 328 -2.59 9.26 6.28
CA PRO A 328 -1.21 9.01 5.83
C PRO A 328 -0.79 7.53 5.93
N ILE A 329 -1.23 6.81 6.96
CA ILE A 329 -0.93 5.38 7.17
C ILE A 329 -1.75 4.51 6.20
N ARG A 330 -3.02 4.87 5.94
CA ARG A 330 -3.84 4.24 4.88
C ARG A 330 -3.13 4.33 3.53
N THR A 331 -2.70 5.54 3.16
CA THR A 331 -1.99 5.80 1.90
C THR A 331 -0.68 5.04 1.82
N TYR A 332 0.13 5.00 2.88
CA TYR A 332 1.37 4.23 2.93
C TYR A 332 1.14 2.71 2.72
N LYS A 333 0.16 2.12 3.43
CA LYS A 333 -0.16 0.69 3.32
C LYS A 333 -0.65 0.32 1.92
N ALA A 334 -1.62 1.07 1.39
CA ALA A 334 -2.13 0.88 0.04
C ALA A 334 -1.04 1.12 -1.03
N PHE A 335 -0.18 2.14 -0.90
CA PHE A 335 0.93 2.38 -1.82
C PHE A 335 1.94 1.22 -1.84
N ARG A 336 2.14 0.53 -0.71
CA ARG A 336 3.01 -0.66 -0.64
C ARG A 336 2.46 -1.79 -1.51
N HIS A 337 1.17 -2.12 -1.37
CA HIS A 337 0.51 -3.11 -2.23
C HIS A 337 0.43 -2.65 -3.69
N LEU A 338 0.15 -1.37 -3.95
CA LEU A 338 0.05 -0.85 -5.31
C LEU A 338 1.39 -0.89 -6.06
N LEU A 339 2.51 -0.55 -5.41
CA LEU A 339 3.86 -0.69 -5.99
C LEU A 339 4.18 -2.14 -6.35
N GLU A 340 3.96 -3.08 -5.42
CA GLU A 340 4.14 -4.51 -5.65
C GLU A 340 3.27 -4.99 -6.83
N SER A 341 2.02 -4.52 -6.93
CA SER A 341 1.13 -4.87 -8.02
C SER A 341 1.48 -4.22 -9.37
N THR A 342 2.11 -3.05 -9.37
CA THR A 342 2.43 -2.27 -10.59
C THR A 342 3.78 -2.68 -11.20
N LEU A 343 4.78 -2.99 -10.36
CA LEU A 343 6.17 -3.23 -10.80
C LEU A 343 6.49 -4.70 -11.10
N ILE A 344 5.65 -5.64 -10.69
CA ILE A 344 5.74 -7.05 -11.10
C ILE A 344 5.03 -7.23 -12.47
N PRO A 345 5.72 -7.68 -13.54
CA PRO A 345 5.11 -7.91 -14.85
C PRO A 345 4.02 -9.01 -14.81
N LEU A 346 2.99 -8.88 -15.65
CA LEU A 346 1.87 -9.84 -15.69
C LEU A 346 2.34 -11.28 -15.94
N ALA A 347 3.30 -11.50 -16.85
CA ALA A 347 3.87 -12.81 -17.14
C ALA A 347 4.57 -13.46 -15.93
N GLU A 348 5.21 -12.67 -15.05
CA GLU A 348 5.80 -13.20 -13.81
C GLU A 348 4.73 -13.50 -12.75
N LYS A 349 3.61 -12.76 -12.72
CA LYS A 349 2.44 -13.12 -11.88
C LYS A 349 1.83 -14.45 -12.32
N GLU A 350 1.62 -14.65 -13.62
CA GLU A 350 1.12 -15.92 -14.18
C GLU A 350 2.07 -17.09 -13.89
N LYS A 351 3.37 -16.88 -14.06
CA LYS A 351 4.41 -17.87 -13.78
C LYS A 351 4.44 -18.25 -12.30
N ALA A 352 4.29 -17.28 -11.39
CA ALA A 352 4.13 -17.56 -9.96
C ALA A 352 2.87 -18.41 -9.67
N ARG A 353 1.72 -18.10 -10.29
CA ARG A 353 0.49 -18.91 -10.18
C ARG A 353 0.71 -20.35 -10.67
N LYS A 354 1.36 -20.53 -11.83
CA LYS A 354 1.70 -21.84 -12.43
C LYS A 354 2.67 -22.65 -11.54
N ASN A 355 3.66 -22.00 -10.93
CA ASN A 355 4.62 -22.65 -10.02
C ASN A 355 3.97 -23.26 -8.76
N TYR A 356 2.88 -22.67 -8.25
CA TYR A 356 2.11 -23.28 -7.15
C TYR A 356 1.37 -24.54 -7.61
N ILE A 357 0.68 -24.49 -8.76
CA ILE A 357 -0.09 -25.64 -9.30
C ILE A 357 0.82 -26.86 -9.53
N ASN A 358 2.04 -26.63 -10.01
CA ASN A 358 3.03 -27.68 -10.22
C ASN A 358 3.67 -28.22 -8.92
N LYS A 359 3.45 -27.57 -7.76
CA LYS A 359 3.79 -28.09 -6.41
C LYS A 359 2.59 -28.68 -5.66
N GLU A 360 1.37 -28.29 -6.04
CA GLU A 360 0.11 -28.86 -5.52
C GLU A 360 -0.12 -30.30 -6.05
N LYS A 361 0.47 -30.65 -7.20
CA LYS A 361 0.64 -32.06 -7.61
C LYS A 361 1.62 -32.76 -6.65
N PRO A 362 1.22 -33.86 -5.97
CA PRO A 362 2.12 -34.58 -5.09
C PRO A 362 3.30 -35.13 -5.91
N LYS A 363 4.51 -35.00 -5.37
CA LYS A 363 5.60 -35.89 -5.77
C LYS A 363 5.27 -37.26 -5.22
N GLU A 364 5.10 -38.25 -6.07
CA GLU A 364 5.08 -39.66 -5.67
C GLU A 364 6.47 -40.04 -5.15
N ILE A 365 6.70 -39.82 -3.86
CA ILE A 365 7.83 -40.39 -3.14
C ILE A 365 7.50 -41.86 -2.96
N GLY A 366 8.10 -42.70 -3.80
CA GLY A 366 7.79 -44.13 -3.93
C GLY A 366 8.16 -45.00 -2.72
N ALA A 367 7.46 -44.82 -1.60
CA ALA A 367 7.39 -45.81 -0.52
C ALA A 367 6.28 -46.82 -0.85
N LYS A 368 6.64 -48.07 -1.15
CA LYS A 368 5.67 -49.13 -1.50
C LYS A 368 4.91 -49.62 -0.26
N PHE A 369 3.78 -48.97 0.06
CA PHE A 369 2.73 -49.58 0.87
C PHE A 369 1.43 -49.65 0.07
N TYR A 370 1.25 -50.76 -0.63
CA TYR A 370 -0.03 -51.13 -1.24
C TYR A 370 -0.97 -51.67 -0.15
N VAL A 371 -1.89 -50.82 0.33
CA VAL A 371 -3.11 -51.29 1.00
C VAL A 371 -4.25 -51.12 -0.01
N ASN A 372 -4.59 -52.21 -0.70
CA ASN A 372 -5.59 -52.20 -1.75
C ASN A 372 -7.00 -52.21 -1.14
N ALA A 373 -7.54 -51.03 -0.83
CA ALA A 373 -8.87 -50.83 -0.25
C ALA A 373 -10.02 -51.11 -1.27
N LYS A 374 -10.05 -52.32 -1.83
CA LYS A 374 -11.02 -52.73 -2.86
C LYS A 374 -11.33 -54.23 -2.95
N SER A 375 -11.20 -54.96 -1.82
CA SER A 375 -11.49 -56.40 -1.73
C SER A 375 -12.16 -56.80 -0.40
N ILE A 376 -13.08 -55.98 0.10
CA ILE A 376 -13.94 -56.30 1.26
C ILE A 376 -15.38 -55.89 0.93
N PHE A 377 -16.05 -56.71 0.11
CA PHE A 377 -17.50 -56.91 0.05
C PHE A 377 -17.76 -58.13 -0.86
N GLU A 378 -18.62 -59.04 -0.41
CA GLU A 378 -18.92 -60.36 -1.01
C GLU A 378 -17.69 -61.32 -1.05
N SER A 379 -17.68 -62.55 -0.53
CA SER A 379 -18.59 -63.37 0.32
C SER A 379 -17.75 -64.61 0.74
N SER A 380 -17.93 -65.38 1.82
CA SER A 380 -18.94 -65.52 2.90
C SER A 380 -18.25 -66.31 4.07
N GLU A 381 -18.81 -66.84 5.18
CA GLU A 381 -20.16 -67.00 5.75
C GLU A 381 -20.05 -67.33 7.27
N LEU A 382 -21.18 -67.63 7.95
CA LEU A 382 -21.34 -68.41 9.21
C LEU A 382 -20.51 -68.07 10.48
N SER A 383 -21.17 -67.53 11.52
CA SER A 383 -21.53 -68.26 12.77
C SER A 383 -21.62 -67.38 14.05
N SER A 384 -22.72 -67.55 14.81
CA SER A 384 -22.86 -67.38 16.28
C SER A 384 -22.68 -65.97 16.92
N ASP A 385 -23.83 -65.37 17.25
CA ASP A 385 -24.24 -64.85 18.60
C ASP A 385 -23.45 -63.68 19.27
N GLU A 386 -24.03 -62.73 20.03
CA GLU A 386 -25.41 -62.48 20.51
C GLU A 386 -25.89 -61.02 20.20
N GLU A 387 -27.03 -60.62 20.77
CA GLU A 387 -27.72 -59.32 20.69
C GLU A 387 -26.94 -58.21 21.48
N GLU A 388 -27.19 -56.89 21.41
CA GLU A 388 -28.45 -56.12 21.44
C GLU A 388 -28.41 -54.75 20.70
N GLU A 389 -29.61 -54.31 20.28
CA GLU A 389 -30.13 -52.93 20.10
C GLU A 389 -29.36 -51.80 19.34
N SER A 390 -29.98 -51.42 18.19
CA SER A 390 -30.59 -50.09 17.93
C SER A 390 -29.79 -48.78 18.21
N LEU A 391 -29.77 -47.78 17.31
CA LEU A 391 -30.93 -47.14 16.68
C LEU A 391 -30.59 -46.54 15.30
N PHE A 392 -31.54 -46.60 14.37
CA PHE A 392 -31.58 -45.76 13.16
C PHE A 392 -32.63 -44.65 13.32
N ILE A 393 -32.44 -43.52 12.63
CA ILE A 393 -33.52 -42.55 12.38
C ILE A 393 -34.06 -42.84 10.99
N ASP A 394 -35.34 -43.20 10.93
CA ASP A 394 -36.08 -43.39 9.69
C ASP A 394 -36.47 -42.05 9.05
N THR A 395 -36.37 -41.99 7.73
CA THR A 395 -37.00 -40.97 6.88
C THR A 395 -37.61 -41.69 5.68
N GLY A 396 -38.78 -42.29 5.90
CA GLY A 396 -39.40 -43.20 4.95
C GLY A 396 -39.70 -42.59 3.58
N GLU A 397 -39.73 -43.50 2.59
CA GLU A 397 -40.85 -43.74 1.65
C GLU A 397 -41.59 -42.56 0.97
N VAL A 398 -42.07 -42.67 -0.28
CA VAL A 398 -42.50 -43.87 -1.01
C VAL A 398 -42.37 -43.66 -2.54
N THR A 399 -42.00 -44.72 -3.30
CA THR A 399 -42.47 -45.07 -4.68
C THR A 399 -42.30 -44.07 -5.87
N GLU A 400 -42.20 -44.45 -7.16
CA GLU A 400 -42.19 -45.77 -7.83
C GLU A 400 -41.51 -45.73 -9.23
N ASP A 401 -41.53 -46.87 -9.92
CA ASP A 401 -41.42 -47.08 -11.38
C ASP A 401 -40.12 -46.76 -12.15
N SER A 402 -39.33 -47.83 -12.29
CA SER A 402 -38.57 -48.22 -13.49
C SER A 402 -39.55 -48.87 -14.54
N PRO A 403 -39.16 -49.36 -15.76
CA PRO A 403 -37.80 -49.70 -16.18
C PRO A 403 -37.39 -49.60 -17.69
N ASN A 404 -36.06 -49.61 -17.92
CA ASN A 404 -35.36 -50.33 -19.02
C ASN A 404 -35.55 -49.89 -20.51
N PRO A 405 -34.73 -50.40 -21.46
CA PRO A 405 -33.25 -50.52 -21.42
C PRO A 405 -32.55 -50.24 -22.79
N ASN A 406 -31.20 -50.30 -22.80
CA ASN A 406 -30.32 -50.54 -23.98
C ASN A 406 -30.20 -49.38 -25.03
N LYS A 407 -29.14 -49.26 -25.85
CA LYS A 407 -28.03 -50.18 -26.21
C LYS A 407 -26.75 -49.43 -26.69
N LYS A 408 -25.57 -49.85 -26.21
CA LYS A 408 -24.22 -49.90 -26.84
C LYS A 408 -23.70 -48.81 -27.83
N MET A 409 -22.51 -48.25 -27.49
CA MET A 409 -21.25 -48.16 -28.31
C MET A 409 -21.28 -47.36 -29.66
N LYS A 410 -20.21 -46.73 -30.21
CA LYS A 410 -18.74 -46.85 -30.02
C LYS A 410 -17.96 -45.65 -30.65
N THR A 411 -16.69 -45.45 -30.24
CA THR A 411 -15.55 -44.81 -30.98
C THR A 411 -15.67 -43.42 -31.66
N GLU A 412 -14.98 -42.44 -31.06
CA GLU A 412 -13.75 -41.74 -31.56
C GLU A 412 -13.63 -41.18 -33.02
N ASP A 413 -13.13 -39.93 -33.07
CA ASP A 413 -12.27 -39.27 -34.08
C ASP A 413 -12.59 -39.30 -35.59
N SER A 414 -12.81 -38.10 -36.18
CA SER A 414 -11.75 -37.35 -36.91
C SER A 414 -12.24 -36.01 -37.50
N VAL A 415 -11.32 -35.25 -38.13
CA VAL A 415 -11.52 -34.05 -38.99
C VAL A 415 -12.22 -32.85 -38.32
N ARG A 416 -11.53 -31.92 -37.63
CA ARG A 416 -10.53 -30.95 -38.17
C ARG A 416 -10.93 -30.22 -39.48
N ARG A 417 -11.92 -29.33 -39.39
CA ARG A 417 -12.10 -28.05 -40.14
C ARG A 417 -13.11 -27.23 -39.33
N SER A 418 -12.93 -25.95 -39.00
CA SER A 418 -12.10 -24.91 -39.63
C SER A 418 -11.40 -24.02 -38.60
N ALA A 419 -10.10 -23.79 -38.78
CA ALA A 419 -9.34 -22.78 -38.04
C ALA A 419 -8.61 -21.86 -39.03
N ARG A 420 -9.23 -20.73 -39.37
CA ARG A 420 -8.69 -19.58 -40.10
C ARG A 420 -9.73 -18.46 -40.05
N LEU A 421 -9.26 -17.20 -39.95
CA LEU A 421 -10.04 -16.02 -39.52
C LEU A 421 -10.46 -16.13 -38.04
N MET A 422 -10.18 -15.19 -37.14
CA MET A 422 -9.51 -13.90 -37.28
C MET A 422 -8.23 -13.82 -36.44
N SER A 423 -7.20 -13.18 -36.99
CA SER A 423 -6.06 -12.65 -36.24
C SER A 423 -5.94 -11.16 -36.54
N ASN A 424 -6.33 -10.30 -35.60
CA ASN A 424 -5.66 -9.03 -35.31
C ASN A 424 -6.27 -8.32 -34.09
N GLU A 425 -5.39 -7.70 -33.31
CA GLU A 425 -5.57 -6.46 -32.55
C GLU A 425 -6.95 -6.15 -31.93
N SER A 426 -7.21 -6.68 -30.73
CA SER A 426 -8.07 -6.02 -29.75
C SER A 426 -7.41 -6.00 -28.38
N ILE A 427 -7.06 -4.81 -27.86
CA ILE A 427 -6.50 -4.65 -26.51
C ILE A 427 -7.62 -4.86 -25.49
N GLY A 428 -7.74 -6.09 -24.99
CA GLY A 428 -8.79 -6.51 -24.07
C GLY A 428 -8.62 -5.93 -22.66
N TYR A 429 -9.27 -4.81 -22.38
CA TYR A 429 -9.43 -4.29 -21.02
C TYR A 429 -10.34 -5.23 -20.21
N ASN A 430 -9.75 -6.06 -19.35
CA ASN A 430 -10.47 -6.94 -18.41
C ASN A 430 -11.19 -6.13 -17.32
N THR A 431 -12.36 -5.58 -17.67
CA THR A 431 -13.33 -5.01 -16.74
C THR A 431 -14.23 -6.11 -16.16
N ARG A 432 -14.93 -5.80 -15.06
CA ARG A 432 -15.79 -6.74 -14.30
C ARG A 432 -16.87 -7.46 -15.14
N ALA A 433 -17.21 -6.92 -16.31
CA ALA A 433 -18.14 -7.54 -17.27
C ALA A 433 -17.51 -8.70 -18.07
N ALA A 434 -16.23 -8.62 -18.43
CA ALA A 434 -15.52 -9.67 -19.17
C ALA A 434 -15.37 -10.94 -18.33
N SER A 435 -15.01 -10.78 -17.05
CA SER A 435 -14.84 -11.88 -16.10
C SER A 435 -16.12 -12.67 -15.80
N ARG A 436 -17.32 -12.12 -16.09
CA ARG A 436 -18.58 -12.87 -16.01
C ARG A 436 -18.75 -13.81 -17.21
N ARG A 437 -18.54 -13.31 -18.43
CA ARG A 437 -18.69 -14.12 -19.66
C ARG A 437 -17.73 -15.30 -19.73
N VAL A 438 -16.48 -15.12 -19.29
CA VAL A 438 -15.49 -16.22 -19.19
C VAL A 438 -15.84 -17.22 -18.07
N SER A 439 -16.84 -16.94 -17.23
CA SER A 439 -17.37 -17.87 -16.23
C SER A 439 -18.61 -18.63 -16.70
N GLU A 440 -19.17 -18.33 -17.87
CA GLU A 440 -20.37 -18.97 -18.42
C GLU A 440 -20.04 -20.25 -19.23
N GLU A 441 -18.77 -20.43 -19.65
CA GLU A 441 -18.26 -21.67 -20.27
C GLU A 441 -17.86 -22.74 -19.24
N CYS A 442 -17.89 -22.43 -17.93
CA CYS A 442 -17.52 -23.36 -16.86
C CYS A 442 -18.78 -23.83 -16.12
N GLN A 443 -19.27 -25.02 -16.42
CA GLN A 443 -20.45 -25.63 -15.78
C GLN A 443 -20.14 -26.15 -14.34
N ASP A 444 -19.69 -25.26 -13.47
CA ASP A 444 -19.54 -25.49 -12.03
C ASP A 444 -20.68 -24.78 -11.27
N ILE A 445 -21.42 -25.53 -10.45
CA ILE A 445 -22.68 -25.06 -9.85
C ILE A 445 -22.44 -24.08 -8.69
N GLY A 446 -22.34 -22.79 -9.02
CA GLY A 446 -23.07 -21.68 -8.40
C GLY A 446 -22.80 -21.25 -6.94
N VAL A 447 -22.28 -22.11 -6.06
CA VAL A 447 -22.40 -21.88 -4.60
C VAL A 447 -21.12 -21.34 -3.93
N TYR A 448 -19.92 -21.62 -4.45
CA TYR A 448 -18.66 -21.25 -3.79
C TYR A 448 -17.57 -20.69 -4.72
N SER A 449 -17.85 -19.56 -5.39
CA SER A 449 -16.84 -18.75 -6.08
C SER A 449 -15.86 -18.13 -5.07
N CYS A 450 -14.56 -18.37 -5.22
CA CYS A 450 -13.55 -17.81 -4.31
C CYS A 450 -13.23 -16.34 -4.65
N THR A 451 -13.67 -15.39 -3.82
CA THR A 451 -13.38 -13.95 -3.99
C THR A 451 -11.90 -13.58 -3.82
N CYS A 452 -11.06 -14.48 -3.32
CA CYS A 452 -9.61 -14.30 -3.32
C CYS A 452 -8.93 -14.57 -4.68
N LYS A 453 -9.62 -15.18 -5.66
CA LYS A 453 -9.05 -15.62 -6.96
C LYS A 453 -8.32 -14.50 -7.69
N ASP A 454 -7.21 -14.83 -8.34
CA ASP A 454 -6.32 -13.94 -9.09
C ASP A 454 -5.55 -12.89 -8.24
N THR A 455 -5.86 -12.73 -6.95
CA THR A 455 -5.17 -11.80 -6.04
C THR A 455 -3.90 -12.40 -5.42
N ILE A 456 -3.10 -11.58 -4.71
CA ILE A 456 -1.96 -12.07 -3.90
C ILE A 456 -2.38 -12.87 -2.65
N TYR A 457 -3.69 -13.06 -2.42
CA TYR A 457 -4.25 -13.72 -1.24
C TYR A 457 -4.80 -15.12 -1.53
N GLU A 458 -5.05 -15.45 -2.80
CA GLU A 458 -5.20 -16.85 -3.26
C GLU A 458 -3.88 -17.62 -3.07
N LYS A 459 -2.75 -16.96 -3.32
CA LYS A 459 -1.40 -17.54 -3.23
C LYS A 459 -0.46 -16.55 -2.52
N PRO A 460 -0.47 -16.49 -1.17
CA PRO A 460 0.33 -15.55 -0.40
C PRO A 460 1.82 -15.79 -0.57
N PRO A 461 2.66 -14.74 -0.43
CA PRO A 461 4.10 -14.83 -0.60
C PRO A 461 4.73 -15.91 0.30
N ARG A 462 5.55 -16.79 -0.31
CA ARG A 462 6.28 -17.84 0.42
C ARG A 462 7.11 -17.23 1.55
N ARG A 463 7.20 -17.94 2.68
CA ARG A 463 7.91 -17.48 3.88
C ARG A 463 9.17 -18.28 4.12
N SER A 464 10.28 -17.62 4.44
CA SER A 464 11.47 -18.29 4.98
C SER A 464 11.45 -18.24 6.50
N TYR A 465 11.78 -19.34 7.16
CA TYR A 465 11.87 -19.45 8.62
C TYR A 465 13.35 -19.60 9.02
N LYS A 466 13.85 -18.69 9.86
CA LYS A 466 15.27 -18.62 10.22
C LYS A 466 15.45 -18.49 11.73
N LYS A 467 16.29 -19.34 12.33
CA LYS A 467 16.65 -19.30 13.75
C LYS A 467 17.78 -18.29 13.96
N TRP A 468 17.47 -17.22 14.67
CA TRP A 468 18.40 -16.18 15.09
C TRP A 468 18.67 -16.30 16.59
N GLN A 469 19.87 -15.92 17.01
CA GLN A 469 20.23 -15.74 18.41
C GLN A 469 20.59 -14.26 18.62
N PHE A 470 19.78 -13.56 19.40
CA PHE A 470 20.10 -12.23 19.90
C PHE A 470 20.95 -12.40 21.16
N ARG A 471 21.98 -11.57 21.34
CA ARG A 471 22.91 -11.63 22.48
C ARG A 471 23.12 -10.25 23.06
N ASN A 472 23.04 -10.10 24.37
CA ASN A 472 23.43 -8.87 25.06
C ASN A 472 24.90 -8.99 25.49
N LYS A 473 25.80 -8.16 24.95
CA LYS A 473 27.23 -8.16 25.31
C LYS A 473 27.50 -7.69 26.74
N THR A 474 26.59 -6.92 27.33
CA THR A 474 26.77 -6.36 28.67
C THR A 474 26.63 -7.46 29.73
N ASP A 475 25.60 -8.29 29.60
CA ASP A 475 25.16 -9.24 30.63
C ASP A 475 25.32 -10.72 30.21
N ASN A 476 25.82 -10.97 29.00
CA ASN A 476 26.01 -12.29 28.35
C ASN A 476 24.73 -13.14 28.18
N GLU A 477 23.56 -12.57 28.42
CA GLU A 477 22.26 -13.15 28.09
C GLU A 477 22.12 -13.38 26.57
N HIS A 478 21.34 -14.40 26.21
CA HIS A 478 21.01 -14.68 24.82
C HIS A 478 19.60 -15.24 24.66
N LEU A 479 18.92 -14.79 23.61
CA LEU A 479 17.54 -15.15 23.29
C LEU A 479 17.49 -15.71 21.86
N ASP A 480 17.12 -16.98 21.73
CA ASP A 480 16.88 -17.62 20.44
C ASP A 480 15.45 -17.34 19.96
N ILE A 481 15.29 -17.00 18.68
CA ILE A 481 14.01 -16.66 18.05
C ILE A 481 13.94 -17.17 16.61
N ILE A 482 12.81 -17.76 16.21
CA ILE A 482 12.50 -18.01 14.79
C ILE A 482 11.84 -16.77 14.21
N ILE A 483 12.41 -16.25 13.13
CA ILE A 483 11.85 -15.10 12.41
C ILE A 483 11.37 -15.56 11.04
N HIS A 484 10.11 -15.28 10.73
CA HIS A 484 9.50 -15.64 9.45
C HIS A 484 9.24 -14.44 8.54
N CYS A 485 9.98 -14.40 7.43
CA CYS A 485 9.99 -13.29 6.47
C CYS A 485 9.20 -13.67 5.20
N PRO A 486 8.21 -12.88 4.75
CA PRO A 486 7.53 -13.10 3.47
C PRO A 486 8.39 -12.59 2.30
N HIS A 487 8.49 -13.41 1.25
CA HIS A 487 9.26 -13.14 0.03
C HIS A 487 8.31 -12.72 -1.11
N LYS A 488 8.40 -11.46 -1.53
CA LYS A 488 7.44 -10.86 -2.49
C LYS A 488 8.03 -10.50 -3.85
N ALA A 489 9.32 -10.19 -3.89
CA ALA A 489 9.89 -9.30 -4.89
C ALA A 489 11.40 -9.53 -5.04
N ARG A 490 11.92 -9.61 -6.27
CA ARG A 490 13.37 -9.69 -6.53
C ARG A 490 13.83 -8.98 -7.80
N ASP A 491 15.14 -8.72 -7.85
CA ASP A 491 15.91 -8.25 -9.00
C ASP A 491 17.14 -9.16 -9.14
N GLY A 492 17.26 -9.87 -10.28
CA GLY A 492 18.24 -10.94 -10.45
C GLY A 492 18.13 -12.03 -9.38
N SER A 493 19.15 -12.15 -8.53
CA SER A 493 19.22 -13.05 -7.36
C SER A 493 18.99 -12.37 -6.01
N ARG A 494 18.71 -11.05 -6.02
CA ARG A 494 18.59 -10.21 -4.82
C ARG A 494 17.13 -9.95 -4.47
N GLU A 495 16.78 -10.12 -3.19
CA GLU A 495 15.44 -9.78 -2.71
C GLU A 495 15.25 -8.26 -2.68
N LEU A 496 14.07 -7.78 -3.08
CA LEU A 496 13.70 -6.37 -3.01
C LEU A 496 12.63 -6.11 -1.95
N ILE A 497 12.80 -5.03 -1.20
CA ILE A 497 11.87 -4.59 -0.17
C ILE A 497 11.40 -3.17 -0.53
N PHE A 498 10.16 -3.03 -0.99
CA PHE A 498 9.60 -1.71 -1.29
C PHE A 498 9.29 -0.94 -0.01
N GLU A 499 9.74 0.30 0.07
CA GLU A 499 9.37 1.25 1.13
C GLU A 499 8.84 2.54 0.46
N PRO A 500 7.51 2.74 0.41
CA PRO A 500 6.92 3.93 -0.19
C PRO A 500 7.07 5.15 0.72
N THR A 501 7.40 6.30 0.13
CA THR A 501 7.24 7.62 0.75
C THR A 501 6.14 8.38 0.01
N PRO A 502 4.93 8.53 0.59
CA PRO A 502 3.88 9.37 0.04
C PRO A 502 4.25 10.85 0.16
N GLU A 503 4.30 11.55 -0.97
CA GLU A 503 4.81 12.91 -1.08
C GLU A 503 3.71 13.89 -1.49
N TYR A 504 3.44 14.88 -0.63
CA TYR A 504 2.34 15.83 -0.83
C TYR A 504 2.84 17.23 -1.28
N GLN A 505 4.12 17.54 -1.03
CA GLN A 505 4.78 18.82 -1.34
C GLN A 505 5.95 18.71 -2.33
N LEU A 506 5.86 17.82 -3.34
CA LEU A 506 6.89 17.65 -4.39
C LEU A 506 7.26 18.93 -5.15
N ASP A 507 6.42 19.96 -5.10
CA ASP A 507 6.68 21.30 -5.65
C ASP A 507 7.61 22.17 -4.76
N LEU A 508 7.81 21.80 -3.50
CA LEU A 508 8.68 22.49 -2.53
C LEU A 508 9.92 21.67 -2.14
N GLY A 509 9.82 20.33 -2.12
CA GLY A 509 10.95 19.43 -1.85
C GLY A 509 10.53 18.00 -1.57
N ALA A 510 11.44 17.20 -1.01
CA ALA A 510 11.19 15.80 -0.68
C ALA A 510 11.03 15.60 0.83
N SER A 511 10.00 14.89 1.28
CA SER A 511 9.77 14.60 2.70
C SER A 511 10.93 13.79 3.30
N GLU A 512 11.32 14.12 4.53
CA GLU A 512 12.30 13.34 5.28
C GLU A 512 11.72 11.98 5.68
N GLN A 513 12.50 10.91 5.48
CA GLN A 513 12.12 9.58 5.92
C GLN A 513 12.33 9.50 7.44
N SER A 514 11.30 9.15 8.21
CA SER A 514 11.42 9.14 9.66
C SER A 514 12.47 8.13 10.13
N ILE A 515 13.12 8.44 11.25
CA ILE A 515 14.10 7.55 11.92
C ILE A 515 13.51 6.14 12.11
N ASP A 516 12.21 6.05 12.38
CA ASP A 516 11.49 4.79 12.59
C ASP A 516 11.17 4.02 11.30
N SER A 517 10.99 4.70 10.16
CA SER A 517 11.00 4.02 8.85
C SER A 517 12.42 3.52 8.55
N LEU A 518 13.47 4.31 8.83
CA LEU A 518 14.86 3.87 8.68
C LEU A 518 15.21 2.68 9.60
N ARG A 519 14.66 2.61 10.82
CA ARG A 519 14.77 1.45 11.73
C ARG A 519 14.10 0.22 11.15
N SER A 520 12.85 0.33 10.73
CA SER A 520 12.11 -0.77 10.07
C SER A 520 12.83 -1.29 8.82
N VAL A 521 13.44 -0.39 8.04
CA VAL A 521 14.33 -0.71 6.90
C VAL A 521 15.62 -1.41 7.34
N ALA A 522 16.32 -0.90 8.35
CA ALA A 522 17.54 -1.49 8.90
C ALA A 522 17.31 -2.93 9.39
N LEU A 523 16.22 -3.14 10.14
CA LEU A 523 15.80 -4.44 10.64
C LEU A 523 15.51 -5.42 9.49
N SER A 524 14.82 -4.95 8.45
CA SER A 524 14.57 -5.74 7.23
C SER A 524 15.87 -6.25 6.60
N LEU A 525 16.86 -5.35 6.47
CA LEU A 525 18.15 -5.63 5.82
C LEU A 525 19.05 -6.52 6.69
N ALA A 526 18.95 -6.42 8.02
CA ALA A 526 19.67 -7.31 8.94
C ALA A 526 19.12 -8.76 8.87
N LEU A 527 17.80 -8.91 8.77
CA LEU A 527 17.12 -10.22 8.82
C LEU A 527 17.14 -10.99 7.48
N ARG A 528 17.47 -10.35 6.36
CA ARG A 528 17.37 -10.93 5.01
C ARG A 528 18.72 -10.90 4.27
N LYS A 529 19.33 -12.08 4.08
CA LYS A 529 20.54 -12.25 3.25
C LYS A 529 20.30 -11.78 1.81
N ASN A 530 21.23 -11.00 1.26
CA ASN A 530 21.16 -10.41 -0.09
C ASN A 530 19.80 -9.75 -0.39
N ALA A 531 19.36 -8.86 0.50
CA ALA A 531 18.27 -7.93 0.26
C ALA A 531 18.77 -6.53 -0.10
N ALA A 532 17.96 -5.79 -0.85
CA ALA A 532 18.04 -4.34 -0.96
C ALA A 532 16.66 -3.71 -0.75
N VAL A 533 16.64 -2.51 -0.19
CA VAL A 533 15.43 -1.70 -0.08
C VAL A 533 15.31 -0.80 -1.30
N VAL A 534 14.10 -0.72 -1.83
CA VAL A 534 13.72 0.18 -2.92
C VAL A 534 12.88 1.29 -2.30
N ASN A 535 13.53 2.42 -2.03
CA ASN A 535 12.86 3.63 -1.56
C ASN A 535 12.17 4.28 -2.76
N VAL A 536 10.84 4.35 -2.74
CA VAL A 536 10.04 4.93 -3.84
C VAL A 536 9.28 6.16 -3.35
N ARG A 537 9.61 7.33 -3.89
CA ARG A 537 8.86 8.57 -3.64
C ARG A 537 7.71 8.64 -4.63
N VAL A 538 6.48 8.75 -4.13
CA VAL A 538 5.24 8.72 -4.93
C VAL A 538 4.40 9.95 -4.61
N ASP A 539 3.88 10.65 -5.61
CA ASP A 539 2.93 11.73 -5.42
C ASP A 539 1.68 11.21 -4.69
N GLY A 540 1.47 11.63 -3.44
CA GLY A 540 0.33 11.21 -2.62
C GLY A 540 -1.03 11.65 -3.18
N SER A 541 -1.06 12.64 -4.07
CA SER A 541 -2.25 13.13 -4.77
C SER A 541 -2.46 12.48 -6.13
N GLY A 542 -1.37 12.22 -6.86
CA GLY A 542 -1.39 11.74 -8.24
C GLY A 542 -1.26 10.22 -8.40
N GLY A 543 -0.46 9.57 -7.56
CA GLY A 543 -0.02 8.18 -7.75
C GLY A 543 1.23 8.01 -8.61
N ASP A 544 1.80 9.10 -9.14
CA ASP A 544 2.99 9.06 -10.00
C ASP A 544 4.28 8.89 -9.20
N ILE A 545 5.17 8.01 -9.66
CA ILE A 545 6.49 7.81 -9.07
C ILE A 545 7.43 8.98 -9.44
N ALA A 546 7.91 9.70 -8.43
CA ALA A 546 8.85 10.81 -8.56
C ALA A 546 10.32 10.35 -8.61
N THR A 547 10.71 9.43 -7.71
CA THR A 547 12.06 8.82 -7.69
C THR A 547 12.04 7.38 -7.19
N ILE A 548 13.07 6.63 -7.60
CA ILE A 548 13.39 5.27 -7.15
C ILE A 548 14.88 5.27 -6.77
N ASP A 549 15.21 4.93 -5.52
CA ASP A 549 16.59 4.65 -5.06
C ASP A 549 16.68 3.20 -4.55
N GLN A 550 17.76 2.49 -4.92
CA GLN A 550 17.98 1.08 -4.58
C GLN A 550 19.20 0.96 -3.65
N LEU A 551 18.93 0.66 -2.38
CA LEU A 551 19.89 0.67 -1.28
C LEU A 551 20.17 -0.75 -0.81
N THR A 552 21.40 -1.22 -1.04
CA THR A 552 21.93 -2.46 -0.43
C THR A 552 22.19 -2.25 1.06
N ALA A 553 22.22 -3.34 1.84
CA ALA A 553 22.56 -3.30 3.27
C ALA A 553 23.86 -2.52 3.54
N GLU A 554 24.94 -2.78 2.79
CA GLU A 554 26.21 -2.05 2.88
C GLU A 554 26.06 -0.53 2.72
N ARG A 555 25.30 -0.09 1.70
CA ARG A 555 25.06 1.34 1.43
C ARG A 555 24.18 1.98 2.49
N PHE A 556 23.21 1.23 3.01
CA PHE A 556 22.35 1.66 4.10
C PHE A 556 23.16 1.85 5.39
N THR A 557 23.95 0.85 5.80
CA THR A 557 24.81 0.94 6.99
C THR A 557 25.87 2.03 6.84
N LYS A 558 26.41 2.26 5.64
CA LYS A 558 27.32 3.42 5.40
C LYS A 558 26.62 4.78 5.56
N LYS A 559 25.31 4.89 5.26
CA LYS A 559 24.52 6.11 5.50
C LYS A 559 24.07 6.22 6.98
N HIS A 560 23.86 5.10 7.67
CA HIS A 560 23.25 5.03 9.01
C HIS A 560 23.95 3.97 9.89
N PRO A 561 25.20 4.22 10.36
CA PRO A 561 26.06 3.19 10.95
C PRO A 561 25.47 2.54 12.21
N ASP A 562 24.84 3.31 13.09
CA ASP A 562 24.27 2.80 14.35
C ASP A 562 22.90 2.14 14.22
N MET A 563 22.21 2.31 13.09
CA MET A 563 20.79 1.97 12.97
C MET A 563 20.53 0.47 13.15
N THR A 564 21.44 -0.36 12.64
CA THR A 564 21.37 -1.83 12.75
C THR A 564 21.54 -2.27 14.20
N ARG A 565 22.41 -1.62 14.98
CA ARG A 565 22.59 -1.90 16.40
C ARG A 565 21.37 -1.51 17.22
N GLN A 566 20.82 -0.31 17.00
CA GLN A 566 19.61 0.16 17.70
C GLN A 566 18.44 -0.82 17.56
N VAL A 567 18.16 -1.32 16.36
CA VAL A 567 17.03 -2.24 16.14
C VAL A 567 17.27 -3.63 16.70
N ILE A 568 18.52 -4.10 16.77
CA ILE A 568 18.87 -5.36 17.42
C ILE A 568 18.72 -5.23 18.94
N THR A 569 19.19 -4.13 19.54
CA THR A 569 18.98 -3.80 20.96
C THR A 569 17.48 -3.68 21.31
N ALA A 570 16.68 -2.98 20.49
CA ALA A 570 15.25 -2.83 20.73
C ALA A 570 14.48 -4.18 20.66
N VAL A 571 14.81 -5.04 19.69
CA VAL A 571 14.24 -6.39 19.61
C VAL A 571 14.65 -7.23 20.82
N HIS A 572 15.94 -7.25 21.20
CA HIS A 572 16.38 -7.98 22.41
C HIS A 572 15.67 -7.46 23.67
N THR A 573 15.63 -6.15 23.87
CA THR A 573 14.98 -5.51 25.04
C THR A 573 13.52 -5.95 25.13
N THR A 574 12.79 -5.89 24.01
CA THR A 574 11.38 -6.30 23.99
C THR A 574 11.21 -7.79 24.29
N LEU A 575 12.06 -8.67 23.73
CA LEU A 575 11.97 -10.10 24.00
C LEU A 575 12.27 -10.43 25.48
N SER A 576 13.25 -9.78 26.11
CA SER A 576 13.51 -9.89 27.55
C SER A 576 12.29 -9.46 28.39
N GLN A 577 11.57 -8.40 28.00
CA GLN A 577 10.34 -7.96 28.67
C GLN A 577 9.13 -8.91 28.49
N LEU A 578 9.20 -9.85 27.54
CA LEU A 578 8.17 -10.85 27.27
C LEU A 578 8.51 -12.23 27.86
N GLN A 579 9.68 -12.37 28.48
CA GLN A 579 10.12 -13.59 29.14
C GLN A 579 9.30 -13.87 30.40
N GLY A 580 8.97 -15.14 30.65
CA GLY A 580 8.22 -15.55 31.85
C GLY A 580 6.71 -15.26 31.81
N LEU A 581 6.15 -14.76 30.70
CA LEU A 581 4.71 -14.66 30.53
C LEU A 581 4.03 -16.05 30.63
N LEU A 582 2.84 -16.07 31.22
CA LEU A 582 2.02 -17.28 31.39
C LEU A 582 1.26 -17.62 30.08
N PRO A 583 0.88 -18.89 29.85
CA PRO A 583 0.10 -19.28 28.67
C PRO A 583 -1.20 -18.49 28.51
N GLY A 584 -1.48 -17.98 27.31
CA GLY A 584 -2.68 -17.20 27.03
C GLY A 584 -2.52 -16.20 25.88
N HIS A 585 -3.59 -15.47 25.60
CA HIS A 585 -3.61 -14.44 24.56
C HIS A 585 -3.44 -13.04 25.15
N TYR A 586 -2.56 -12.28 24.51
CA TYR A 586 -2.18 -10.92 24.86
C TYR A 586 -2.22 -10.02 23.62
N VAL A 587 -2.16 -8.71 23.82
CA VAL A 587 -1.97 -7.72 22.76
C VAL A 587 -0.91 -6.72 23.20
N LEU A 588 0.05 -6.43 22.32
CA LEU A 588 0.93 -5.27 22.47
C LEU A 588 0.31 -4.09 21.71
N LEU A 589 -0.01 -3.02 22.44
CA LEU A 589 -0.57 -1.78 21.92
C LEU A 589 0.43 -0.64 22.10
N HIS A 590 0.65 0.15 21.05
CA HIS A 590 1.55 1.29 21.09
C HIS A 590 0.85 2.58 20.65
N GLU A 591 1.21 3.68 21.31
CA GLU A 591 0.72 5.03 21.03
C GLU A 591 1.92 6.00 21.01
N PRO A 592 2.02 6.96 20.06
CA PRO A 592 3.18 7.86 19.96
C PRO A 592 3.48 8.69 21.21
N SER A 593 2.47 8.89 22.06
CA SER A 593 2.53 9.51 23.38
C SER A 593 3.47 8.80 24.36
N HIS A 594 3.68 7.50 24.22
CA HIS A 594 4.44 6.68 25.16
C HIS A 594 5.94 6.55 24.81
N GLY A 595 6.38 7.06 23.65
CA GLY A 595 7.77 6.96 23.20
C GLY A 595 8.19 5.50 23.02
N ALA A 596 9.38 5.12 23.48
CA ALA A 596 9.89 3.75 23.39
C ALA A 596 9.24 2.77 24.41
N ASN A 597 7.91 2.85 24.62
CA ASN A 597 7.16 2.00 25.53
C ASN A 597 5.86 1.51 24.88
N SER A 598 5.45 0.28 25.16
CA SER A 598 4.15 -0.26 24.74
C SER A 598 3.34 -0.79 25.93
N LEU A 599 2.04 -0.90 25.74
CA LEU A 599 1.11 -1.46 26.72
C LEU A 599 0.89 -2.94 26.40
N LEU A 600 1.21 -3.80 27.36
CA LEU A 600 0.86 -5.22 27.31
C LEU A 600 -0.54 -5.38 27.90
N LEU A 601 -1.47 -5.86 27.06
CA LEU A 601 -2.85 -6.14 27.43
C LEU A 601 -3.07 -7.65 27.52
N SER A 602 -3.87 -8.11 28.48
CA SER A 602 -4.17 -9.53 28.75
C SER A 602 -5.66 -9.80 28.61
N SER A 603 -6.01 -11.00 28.11
CA SER A 603 -7.39 -11.49 28.07
C SER A 603 -7.88 -12.07 29.42
N ARG A 604 -7.02 -12.15 30.43
CA ARG A 604 -7.33 -12.75 31.76
C ARG A 604 -7.85 -11.72 32.78
N SER A 605 -9.11 -11.31 32.62
CA SER A 605 -10.01 -10.77 33.66
C SER A 605 -9.54 -9.54 34.48
N GLY A 606 -9.82 -8.32 34.00
CA GLY A 606 -9.88 -7.09 34.78
C GLY A 606 -11.29 -6.47 34.85
N ARG A 607 -11.51 -5.52 35.77
CA ARG A 607 -12.74 -4.70 35.79
C ARG A 607 -12.60 -3.46 34.89
N GLY A 608 -12.80 -3.65 33.59
CA GLY A 608 -12.96 -2.54 32.63
C GLY A 608 -12.03 -2.66 31.42
N ALA A 609 -12.50 -3.36 30.39
CA ALA A 609 -11.73 -3.64 29.18
C ALA A 609 -11.13 -2.37 28.55
N ARG A 610 -9.80 -2.28 28.54
CA ARG A 610 -9.06 -1.18 27.89
C ARG A 610 -9.04 -1.33 26.37
N LEU A 611 -9.22 -2.54 25.85
CA LEU A 611 -9.38 -2.82 24.42
C LEU A 611 -10.50 -3.84 24.18
N LEU A 612 -11.41 -3.50 23.25
CA LEU A 612 -12.42 -4.38 22.70
C LEU A 612 -12.09 -4.64 21.22
N LEU A 613 -11.98 -5.90 20.80
CA LEU A 613 -11.75 -6.27 19.39
C LEU A 613 -13.05 -6.22 18.56
N GLN A 614 -13.67 -5.04 18.50
CA GLN A 614 -14.80 -4.74 17.62
C GLN A 614 -14.29 -4.05 16.35
N PHE A 615 -13.98 -4.86 15.33
CA PHE A 615 -13.46 -4.36 14.05
C PHE A 615 -14.49 -3.54 13.30
N ASP A 616 -14.20 -2.25 13.12
CA ASP A 616 -15.09 -1.29 12.46
C ASP A 616 -14.28 -0.37 11.53
N SER A 617 -14.52 -0.47 10.22
CA SER A 617 -13.86 0.38 9.20
C SER A 617 -14.58 1.71 8.97
N SER A 618 -15.73 1.96 9.61
CA SER A 618 -16.42 3.25 9.61
C SER A 618 -15.92 4.16 10.74
N GLN A 619 -15.57 3.57 11.89
CA GLN A 619 -14.95 4.30 13.00
C GLN A 619 -13.48 4.61 12.70
N LEU A 620 -13.12 5.89 12.83
CA LEU A 620 -11.72 6.35 12.78
C LEU A 620 -11.00 6.03 14.09
N ALA A 621 -9.70 5.71 14.00
CA ALA A 621 -8.83 5.53 15.16
C ALA A 621 -8.57 6.85 15.92
N GLU A 622 -8.52 7.96 15.17
CA GLU A 622 -8.41 9.33 15.68
C GLU A 622 -9.62 10.14 15.21
N ALA A 623 -10.28 10.86 16.12
CA ALA A 623 -11.51 11.59 15.81
C ALA A 623 -11.28 12.87 14.98
N ASP A 624 -10.10 13.48 15.09
CA ASP A 624 -9.64 14.58 14.24
C ASP A 624 -8.38 14.16 13.49
N GLU A 625 -8.53 13.54 12.32
CA GLU A 625 -7.40 13.23 11.44
C GLU A 625 -6.62 14.50 11.04
N ALA A 626 -7.29 15.65 10.93
CA ALA A 626 -6.61 16.90 10.63
C ALA A 626 -5.65 17.30 11.76
N ARG A 627 -5.90 16.96 13.04
CA ARG A 627 -4.91 17.14 14.12
C ARG A 627 -3.59 16.45 13.82
N MET A 628 -3.62 15.23 13.27
CA MET A 628 -2.43 14.47 12.91
C MET A 628 -1.74 15.00 11.65
N VAL A 629 -2.50 15.59 10.71
CA VAL A 629 -1.99 16.10 9.44
C VAL A 629 -1.69 17.61 9.47
N ARG A 630 -2.10 18.36 10.50
CA ARG A 630 -1.78 19.80 10.70
C ARG A 630 -0.26 20.04 10.77
N ASN A 631 0.50 19.10 11.33
CA ASN A 631 1.95 19.20 11.40
C ASN A 631 2.59 18.88 10.04
N PRO A 632 3.41 19.78 9.47
CA PRO A 632 4.08 19.55 8.19
C PRO A 632 5.09 18.40 8.25
N PRO A 633 5.23 17.61 7.16
CA PRO A 633 6.40 16.76 7.00
C PRO A 633 7.67 17.63 6.97
N ILE A 634 8.76 17.18 7.60
CA ILE A 634 10.04 17.88 7.51
C ILE A 634 10.57 17.73 6.08
N ILE A 635 10.89 18.83 5.40
CA ILE A 635 11.45 18.77 4.05
C ILE A 635 12.96 18.57 4.10
N SER A 636 13.40 17.45 3.54
CA SER A 636 14.79 17.00 3.48
C SER A 636 15.56 17.63 2.30
N ASN A 637 16.89 17.57 2.38
CA ASN A 637 17.79 18.03 1.32
C ASN A 637 17.91 17.04 0.14
N ALA A 638 17.04 16.03 0.05
CA ALA A 638 17.12 15.05 -1.03
C ALA A 638 16.86 15.73 -2.38
N LEU A 639 17.77 15.49 -3.32
CA LEU A 639 17.64 15.96 -4.69
C LEU A 639 16.41 15.31 -5.35
N LEU A 640 15.76 16.03 -6.26
CA LEU A 640 14.57 15.58 -7.01
C LEU A 640 14.72 15.96 -8.48
N PRO A 641 13.98 15.33 -9.42
CA PRO A 641 14.09 15.63 -10.85
C PRO A 641 13.91 17.11 -11.19
N TYR A 642 12.97 17.81 -10.55
CA TYR A 642 12.74 19.24 -10.82
C TYR A 642 13.90 20.14 -10.38
N HIS A 643 14.63 19.82 -9.31
CA HIS A 643 15.82 20.58 -8.88
C HIS A 643 16.88 20.58 -9.98
N LYS A 644 17.14 19.40 -10.54
CA LYS A 644 18.09 19.20 -11.64
C LYS A 644 17.64 19.91 -12.92
N TYR A 645 16.34 19.81 -13.26
CA TYR A 645 15.76 20.45 -14.44
C TYR A 645 15.73 22.00 -14.36
N ARG A 646 15.25 22.56 -13.23
CA ARG A 646 15.15 24.02 -13.02
C ARG A 646 16.50 24.68 -12.66
N LYS A 647 17.54 23.89 -12.39
CA LYS A 647 18.84 24.33 -11.86
C LYS A 647 18.69 25.12 -10.55
N ILE A 648 17.95 24.55 -9.59
CA ILE A 648 17.73 25.13 -8.24
C ILE A 648 18.19 24.11 -7.20
N LEU A 649 18.82 24.58 -6.11
CA LEU A 649 19.29 23.72 -5.02
C LEU A 649 18.14 23.15 -4.15
N PRO A 650 18.29 21.94 -3.58
CA PRO A 650 17.38 21.41 -2.57
C PRO A 650 17.21 22.34 -1.37
N CYS A 651 15.95 22.65 -1.05
CA CYS A 651 15.56 23.57 0.00
C CYS A 651 16.15 24.99 -0.13
N ALA A 652 16.32 25.51 -1.35
CA ALA A 652 16.72 26.89 -1.60
C ALA A 652 15.60 27.72 -2.24
N PHE A 653 15.65 29.04 -2.06
CA PHE A 653 14.78 29.95 -2.82
C PHE A 653 15.23 30.02 -4.28
N THR A 654 14.36 30.54 -5.15
CA THR A 654 14.71 30.73 -6.56
C THR A 654 15.80 31.80 -6.73
N PRO A 655 16.79 31.59 -7.60
CA PRO A 655 17.73 32.63 -7.99
C PRO A 655 17.21 33.45 -9.20
N TYR A 656 15.94 33.30 -9.60
CA TYR A 656 15.35 33.91 -10.81
C TYR A 656 14.14 34.81 -10.48
N GLU A 657 14.21 36.10 -10.82
CA GLU A 657 13.14 37.09 -10.53
C GLU A 657 11.79 36.73 -11.14
N SER A 658 11.79 36.11 -12.33
CA SER A 658 10.57 35.65 -13.02
C SER A 658 9.78 34.56 -12.29
N GLN A 659 10.32 34.02 -11.19
CA GLN A 659 9.72 32.97 -10.36
C GLN A 659 9.24 33.47 -8.99
N LEU A 660 9.36 34.78 -8.73
CA LEU A 660 8.83 35.41 -7.52
C LEU A 660 7.30 35.46 -7.54
N ALA A 661 6.70 35.45 -6.35
CA ALA A 661 5.31 35.81 -6.16
C ALA A 661 5.07 37.22 -6.71
N LYS A 662 4.27 37.37 -7.78
CA LYS A 662 3.85 38.68 -8.26
C LYS A 662 3.03 39.35 -7.17
N GLU A 663 3.42 40.54 -6.74
CA GLU A 663 2.62 41.31 -5.80
C GLU A 663 1.19 41.45 -6.31
N ILE A 664 0.22 41.07 -5.47
CA ILE A 664 -1.18 41.37 -5.72
C ILE A 664 -1.33 42.88 -5.56
N LYS A 665 -1.13 43.63 -6.65
CA LYS A 665 -1.48 45.04 -6.75
C LYS A 665 -2.93 45.17 -6.29
N LYS A 666 -3.14 45.71 -5.09
CA LYS A 666 -4.48 45.94 -4.52
C LYS A 666 -5.30 46.63 -5.61
N PRO A 667 -6.48 46.09 -5.98
CA PRO A 667 -7.25 46.65 -7.09
C PRO A 667 -7.47 48.12 -6.79
N ALA A 668 -7.01 48.99 -7.70
CA ALA A 668 -6.99 50.43 -7.48
C ALA A 668 -8.38 50.86 -7.01
N THR A 669 -8.44 51.54 -5.86
CA THR A 669 -9.71 51.89 -5.21
C THR A 669 -10.57 52.65 -6.21
N LYS A 670 -11.60 51.96 -6.75
CA LYS A 670 -12.52 52.54 -7.71
C LYS A 670 -13.08 53.81 -7.09
N LYS A 671 -12.61 54.97 -7.56
CA LYS A 671 -13.08 56.28 -7.11
C LYS A 671 -14.59 56.25 -7.32
N LYS A 672 -15.36 56.19 -6.22
CA LYS A 672 -16.82 56.24 -6.30
C LYS A 672 -17.16 57.52 -7.04
N THR A 673 -17.73 57.39 -8.24
CA THR A 673 -18.33 58.55 -8.93
C THR A 673 -19.27 59.22 -7.94
N PRO A 674 -19.18 60.55 -7.75
CA PRO A 674 -20.01 61.23 -6.76
C PRO A 674 -21.49 60.94 -7.06
N PRO A 675 -22.33 60.73 -6.03
CA PRO A 675 -23.74 60.41 -6.25
C PRO A 675 -24.38 61.53 -7.07
N GLN A 676 -25.11 61.17 -8.14
CA GLN A 676 -25.82 62.16 -8.95
C GLN A 676 -26.80 62.92 -8.07
N ALA A 677 -26.69 64.26 -8.06
CA ALA A 677 -27.61 65.10 -7.32
C ALA A 677 -29.06 64.85 -7.78
N LEU A 678 -29.97 64.75 -6.81
CA LEU A 678 -31.39 64.50 -7.02
C LEU A 678 -31.98 65.52 -8.01
N LYS A 679 -32.30 65.07 -9.23
CA LYS A 679 -32.96 65.91 -10.23
C LYS A 679 -34.38 66.22 -9.75
N TRP A 680 -34.59 67.46 -9.31
CA TRP A 680 -35.88 67.96 -8.83
C TRP A 680 -37.00 67.69 -9.86
N PRO A 681 -38.15 67.11 -9.48
CA PRO A 681 -39.20 66.79 -10.43
C PRO A 681 -39.78 68.07 -11.04
N LYS A 682 -39.67 68.22 -12.37
CA LYS A 682 -40.28 69.33 -13.11
C LYS A 682 -41.81 69.28 -12.95
N ARG A 683 -42.42 70.42 -12.62
CA ARG A 683 -43.87 70.59 -12.49
C ARG A 683 -44.60 70.07 -13.74
N ARG A 684 -45.63 69.23 -13.54
CA ARG A 684 -46.63 68.89 -14.58
C ARG A 684 -47.40 70.15 -14.98
N THR A 685 -47.08 70.75 -16.11
CA THR A 685 -47.99 71.68 -16.79
C THR A 685 -49.11 70.89 -17.49
N ARG A 686 -50.36 71.33 -17.34
CA ARG A 686 -51.52 70.69 -17.96
C ARG A 686 -51.47 70.87 -19.49
N ARG A 687 -51.61 69.78 -20.25
CA ARG A 687 -52.16 69.87 -21.62
C ARG A 687 -53.63 70.30 -21.48
N ASN A 688 -53.99 71.40 -22.13
CA ASN A 688 -55.38 71.76 -22.39
C ASN A 688 -55.57 71.86 -23.92
N LYS A 689 -56.79 71.61 -24.39
CA LYS A 689 -57.12 71.53 -25.82
C LYS A 689 -56.95 72.89 -26.53
N LYS A 690 -56.28 72.89 -27.67
CA LYS A 690 -56.97 72.87 -28.97
C LYS A 690 -56.17 72.05 -29.97
#